data_AF-A0A1V5ZFB2-F1
#
_entry.id   AF-A0A1V5ZFB2-F1
#
_cell.length_a   1.000
_cell.length_b   1.000
_cell.length_c   1.000
_cell.angle_alpha   90.00
_cell.angle_beta   90.00
_cell.angle_gamma   90.00
#
_symmetry.space_group_name_H-M   'P 1'
#
loop_
_entity.id
_entity.type
_entity.pdbx_description
1 polymer ?
#
loop_
_entity_poly.entity_id
_entity_poly.type
_entity_poly.pdbx_seq_one_letter_code
_entity_poly.pdbx_strand_id
1 'polypeptide(L)'
;MDLFAWKAEELAELQCSRANLELAKRWNGREILRATSCVASAAWELREALIEAKNRVPRPLLTRTWHTACGRVTVGSEGQDNYTGDFALIVDLGGDDTYRVRPPGSGGPQVRVVIDISGNDVYFGSIAGSTFGIAISLDISGDDTYIGEAWTQGAARFGAAILWDEKGNDTYSASRIAQGTGAFGLGLLVDVDGNDLYRSGTYGQGFGATGGIGILDDRKGNDSYCAGGTTTDVLRFDDHYLTMAQGVGSGIRPVASGGFGFLIDRAGNDVYNADVYGQGVGYWLGGGGLLDGEGHDRYVAHQYAQGAGIHLSSGALLDFRGDDVYVINGVGQGCGHDLGTGILFDENGDDAFTVEGLALGAGNANGISVFADVSGRDAYIARREDVMGYSDKRREYGMIGVMLDLAGEDRYAASFGANDRWWHHSTFGVGVDLGSAPPLSSTETAADPLLTEGEHRQKVAAAPESLFVQASNPFSALQYLVEPAENRLADMGDSLAGFWAAKLASESARERWALVRIHQKLFARGDLSSVPMLIDSLQSPSGSTRRMAAHLLGFPKYPEAAPRLAVLLQHPDWKTRQVAAESLWRLKDTRVELALVSLLEDSVALVRHAAALALQTCGTSRSDTMLVRRLSDQSQIVRYAAEQALGTRATARKLLLQTAVSQDTFAAMHALRALRVDTSDTSYAQVLRSILRSDTHWAVRAEVATSISALHIQSLSSDLQEARMHTHHAFLAQRLEEAITALNTANRRDE
;
A
#
# COMPACT_ATOMS: atom_id res chain seq x y z
N MET A 1 -18.38 9.77 -12.85
CA MET A 1 -19.13 8.63 -12.29
C MET A 1 -18.16 7.48 -12.23
N ASP A 2 -18.05 6.81 -11.09
CA ASP A 2 -17.02 5.77 -10.86
C ASP A 2 -17.34 4.50 -11.65
N LEU A 3 -16.31 3.77 -12.09
CA LEU A 3 -16.45 2.56 -12.92
C LEU A 3 -17.35 1.50 -12.26
N PHE A 4 -17.35 1.51 -10.93
CA PHE A 4 -18.11 0.61 -10.05
C PHE A 4 -19.49 1.15 -9.63
N ALA A 5 -19.81 2.41 -9.93
CA ALA A 5 -21.05 3.04 -9.49
C ALA A 5 -22.27 2.73 -10.37
N TRP A 6 -22.07 2.13 -11.56
CA TRP A 6 -23.15 1.88 -12.51
C TRP A 6 -23.75 0.47 -12.44
N LYS A 7 -23.14 -0.43 -11.66
CA LYS A 7 -23.74 -1.73 -11.33
C LYS A 7 -23.64 -1.95 -9.81
N ALA A 8 -24.79 -1.92 -9.14
CA ALA A 8 -24.92 -2.44 -7.78
C ALA A 8 -24.76 -3.97 -7.82
N GLU A 9 -23.55 -4.44 -8.12
CA GLU A 9 -23.15 -5.83 -7.97
C GLU A 9 -23.02 -6.13 -6.47
N GLU A 10 -23.43 -7.34 -6.08
CA GLU A 10 -23.48 -7.80 -4.69
C GLU A 10 -22.22 -7.47 -3.88
N LEU A 11 -21.04 -7.54 -4.51
CA LEU A 11 -19.75 -7.24 -3.89
C LEU A 11 -19.50 -5.74 -3.68
N ALA A 12 -19.98 -4.88 -4.58
CA ALA A 12 -19.90 -3.42 -4.42
C ALA A 12 -20.84 -2.95 -3.31
N GLU A 13 -22.06 -3.50 -3.24
CA GLU A 13 -22.98 -3.24 -2.14
C GLU A 13 -22.42 -3.72 -0.80
N LEU A 14 -21.81 -4.91 -0.77
CA LEU A 14 -21.13 -5.44 0.41
C LEU A 14 -20.11 -4.46 0.97
N GLN A 15 -19.30 -3.86 0.11
CA GLN A 15 -18.17 -3.00 0.47
C GLN A 15 -18.54 -1.53 0.69
N CYS A 16 -19.62 -1.04 0.08
CA CYS A 16 -20.06 0.36 0.21
C CYS A 16 -21.13 0.57 1.29
N SER A 17 -21.87 -0.48 1.65
CA SER A 17 -22.96 -0.36 2.60
C SER A 17 -22.45 0.09 3.96
N ARG A 18 -23.00 1.20 4.45
CA ARG A 18 -22.71 1.70 5.80
C ARG A 18 -22.95 0.63 6.85
N ALA A 19 -23.97 -0.22 6.69
CA ALA A 19 -24.26 -1.29 7.63
C ALA A 19 -23.12 -2.32 7.69
N ASN A 20 -22.58 -2.72 6.53
CA ASN A 20 -21.48 -3.68 6.46
C ASN A 20 -20.16 -3.08 6.94
N LEU A 21 -19.89 -1.81 6.64
CA LEU A 21 -18.71 -1.12 7.17
C LEU A 21 -18.78 -0.92 8.69
N GLU A 22 -19.95 -0.62 9.24
CA GLU A 22 -20.15 -0.59 10.69
C GLU A 22 -20.06 -1.98 11.33
N LEU A 23 -20.51 -3.01 10.62
CA LEU A 23 -20.33 -4.40 11.04
C LEU A 23 -18.85 -4.79 11.05
N ALA A 24 -18.10 -4.44 10.01
CA ALA A 24 -16.65 -4.69 9.91
C ALA A 24 -15.87 -4.08 11.08
N LYS A 25 -16.27 -2.91 11.58
CA LYS A 25 -15.67 -2.29 12.78
C LYS A 25 -15.88 -3.10 14.06
N ARG A 26 -16.93 -3.93 14.12
CA ARG A 26 -17.27 -4.79 15.26
C ARG A 26 -16.86 -6.24 15.03
N TRP A 27 -16.61 -6.61 13.78
CA TRP A 27 -16.25 -7.95 13.36
C TRP A 27 -14.85 -8.29 13.87
N ASN A 28 -14.74 -9.34 14.68
CA ASN A 28 -13.46 -9.79 15.20
C ASN A 28 -12.84 -10.84 14.27
N GLY A 29 -12.22 -10.37 13.19
CA GLY A 29 -11.56 -11.25 12.21
C GLY A 29 -10.50 -12.17 12.84
N ARG A 30 -9.83 -11.73 13.91
CA ARG A 30 -8.82 -12.55 14.60
C ARG A 30 -9.40 -13.79 15.25
N GLU A 31 -10.55 -13.67 15.91
CA GLU A 31 -11.22 -14.83 16.51
C GLU A 31 -11.75 -15.80 15.46
N ILE A 32 -12.21 -15.28 14.32
CA ILE A 32 -12.62 -16.12 13.18
C ILE A 32 -11.44 -16.90 12.62
N LEU A 33 -10.29 -16.26 12.43
CA LEU A 33 -9.08 -16.95 11.98
C LEU A 33 -8.61 -18.01 13.00
N ARG A 34 -8.67 -17.70 14.30
CA ARG A 34 -8.37 -18.69 15.36
C ARG A 34 -9.32 -19.88 15.33
N ALA A 35 -10.62 -19.62 15.23
CA ALA A 35 -11.63 -20.67 15.12
C ALA A 35 -11.43 -21.49 13.84
N THR A 36 -11.12 -20.84 12.72
CA THR A 36 -10.83 -21.49 11.44
C THR A 36 -9.63 -22.42 11.56
N SER A 37 -8.53 -21.95 12.16
CA SER A 37 -7.35 -22.79 12.41
C SER A 37 -7.68 -24.00 13.28
N CYS A 38 -8.48 -23.84 14.33
CA CYS A 38 -8.91 -24.95 15.18
C CYS A 38 -9.75 -25.98 14.42
N VAL A 39 -10.75 -25.52 13.64
CA VAL A 39 -11.61 -26.40 12.84
C VAL A 39 -10.81 -27.08 11.73
N ALA A 40 -9.90 -26.37 11.07
CA ALA A 40 -9.03 -26.90 10.02
C ALA A 40 -8.10 -28.00 10.56
N SER A 41 -7.46 -27.77 11.71
CA SER A 41 -6.64 -28.78 12.38
C SER A 41 -7.45 -30.02 12.74
N ALA A 42 -8.65 -29.86 13.30
CA ALA A 42 -9.52 -31.00 13.62
C ALA A 42 -10.01 -31.75 12.37
N ALA A 43 -10.34 -31.04 11.30
CA ALA A 43 -10.71 -31.65 10.01
C ALA A 43 -9.55 -32.43 9.41
N TRP A 44 -8.33 -31.89 9.48
CA TRP A 44 -7.11 -32.55 9.02
C TRP A 44 -6.80 -33.82 9.81
N GLU A 45 -6.87 -33.77 11.14
CA GLU A 45 -6.70 -34.95 12.00
C GLU A 45 -7.74 -36.04 11.70
N LEU A 46 -9.00 -35.64 11.47
CA LEU A 46 -10.06 -36.56 11.09
C LEU A 46 -9.80 -37.20 9.72
N ARG A 47 -9.36 -36.41 8.73
CA ARG A 47 -8.95 -36.88 7.40
C ARG A 47 -7.89 -37.98 7.51
N GLU A 48 -6.80 -37.73 8.24
CA GLU A 48 -5.72 -38.71 8.43
C GLU A 48 -6.22 -40.01 9.07
N ALA A 49 -7.06 -39.89 10.10
CA ALA A 49 -7.65 -41.05 10.77
C ALA A 49 -8.56 -41.86 9.83
N LEU A 50 -9.31 -41.19 8.94
CA LEU A 50 -10.18 -41.85 7.96
C LEU A 50 -9.38 -42.61 6.90
N ILE A 51 -8.31 -42.01 6.36
CA ILE A 51 -7.40 -42.68 5.42
C ILE A 51 -6.81 -43.94 6.07
N GLU A 52 -6.34 -43.87 7.32
CA GLU A 52 -5.78 -45.03 8.02
C GLU A 52 -6.84 -46.11 8.28
N ALA A 53 -8.07 -45.69 8.60
CA ALA A 53 -9.16 -46.58 8.95
C ALA A 53 -9.86 -47.24 7.76
N LYS A 54 -9.87 -46.64 6.56
CA LYS A 54 -10.65 -47.09 5.38
C LYS A 54 -10.47 -48.58 5.07
N ASN A 55 -9.27 -49.11 5.24
CA ASN A 55 -8.95 -50.52 4.98
C ASN A 55 -9.27 -51.49 6.15
N ARG A 56 -9.70 -50.98 7.31
CA ARG A 56 -9.92 -51.77 8.54
C ARG A 56 -11.41 -51.96 8.88
N VAL A 57 -12.32 -51.31 8.17
CA VAL A 57 -13.76 -51.35 8.49
C VAL A 57 -14.48 -52.48 7.73
N PRO A 58 -15.30 -53.31 8.39
CA PRO A 58 -16.09 -54.35 7.72
C PRO A 58 -17.09 -53.77 6.71
N ARG A 59 -17.13 -54.36 5.51
CA ARG A 59 -18.02 -53.96 4.40
C ARG A 59 -19.31 -54.80 4.34
N PRO A 60 -20.42 -54.28 3.76
CA PRO A 60 -20.57 -52.97 3.12
C PRO A 60 -20.85 -51.84 4.11
N LEU A 61 -20.34 -50.65 3.80
CA LEU A 61 -20.68 -49.41 4.51
C LEU A 61 -21.94 -48.81 3.90
N LEU A 62 -22.84 -48.33 4.76
CA LEU A 62 -24.10 -47.70 4.36
C LEU A 62 -24.13 -46.29 4.93
N THR A 63 -24.66 -45.37 4.13
CA THR A 63 -24.80 -43.96 4.48
C THR A 63 -25.64 -43.81 5.75
N ARG A 64 -25.10 -43.09 6.72
CA ARG A 64 -25.72 -42.84 8.03
C ARG A 64 -25.71 -41.36 8.31
N THR A 65 -26.88 -40.79 8.54
CA THR A 65 -27.06 -39.39 8.90
C THR A 65 -27.75 -39.24 10.25
N TRP A 66 -27.28 -38.34 11.09
CA TRP A 66 -27.90 -38.01 12.37
C TRP A 66 -27.79 -36.52 12.70
N HIS A 67 -28.56 -36.08 13.70
CA HIS A 67 -28.55 -34.70 14.16
C HIS A 67 -27.71 -34.54 15.43
N THR A 68 -26.94 -33.48 15.49
CA THR A 68 -26.17 -33.05 16.66
C THR A 68 -26.55 -31.62 17.03
N ALA A 69 -26.03 -31.13 18.16
CA ALA A 69 -26.18 -29.72 18.55
C ALA A 69 -25.54 -28.74 17.54
N CYS A 70 -24.54 -29.21 16.78
CA CYS A 70 -23.83 -28.41 15.79
C CYS A 70 -24.49 -28.44 14.41
N GLY A 71 -25.44 -29.35 14.17
CA GLY A 71 -26.12 -29.54 12.89
C GLY A 71 -26.16 -31.01 12.46
N ARG A 72 -26.57 -31.23 11.22
CA ARG A 72 -26.67 -32.56 10.62
C ARG A 72 -25.27 -33.10 10.30
N VAL A 73 -24.99 -34.33 10.70
CA VAL A 73 -23.73 -35.03 10.44
C VAL A 73 -24.03 -36.28 9.63
N THR A 74 -23.21 -36.57 8.63
CA THR A 74 -23.34 -37.79 7.82
C THR A 74 -21.99 -38.44 7.57
N VAL A 75 -22.01 -39.77 7.48
CA VAL A 75 -20.94 -40.60 6.95
C VAL A 75 -21.50 -41.34 5.74
N GLY A 76 -20.89 -41.12 4.58
CA GLY A 76 -21.20 -41.70 3.27
C GLY A 76 -20.88 -43.18 3.15
N SER A 77 -21.31 -43.78 2.05
CA SER A 77 -20.97 -45.14 1.68
C SER A 77 -19.67 -45.18 0.85
N GLU A 78 -19.38 -46.29 0.18
CA GLU A 78 -18.28 -46.39 -0.82
C GLU A 78 -18.88 -46.44 -2.25
N GLY A 79 -20.10 -45.96 -2.42
CA GLY A 79 -20.79 -45.92 -3.70
C GLY A 79 -21.70 -44.69 -3.78
N GLN A 80 -22.37 -44.53 -4.92
CA GLN A 80 -23.02 -43.27 -5.25
C GLN A 80 -24.09 -42.78 -4.25
N ASP A 81 -23.80 -41.65 -3.62
CA ASP A 81 -24.54 -40.90 -2.63
C ASP A 81 -24.93 -39.50 -3.16
N ASN A 82 -25.92 -38.87 -2.49
CA ASN A 82 -26.42 -37.55 -2.85
C ASN A 82 -26.62 -36.69 -1.60
N TYR A 83 -25.75 -35.71 -1.38
CA TYR A 83 -25.79 -34.85 -0.21
C TYR A 83 -26.53 -33.56 -0.49
N THR A 84 -27.76 -33.43 0.02
CA THR A 84 -28.58 -32.23 -0.15
C THR A 84 -28.97 -31.58 1.18
N GLY A 85 -28.73 -30.27 1.29
CA GLY A 85 -29.17 -29.43 2.41
C GLY A 85 -28.06 -29.06 3.40
N ASP A 86 -28.45 -28.78 4.64
CA ASP A 86 -27.54 -28.20 5.64
C ASP A 86 -26.87 -29.27 6.49
N PHE A 87 -25.63 -29.57 6.15
CA PHE A 87 -24.73 -30.37 6.97
C PHE A 87 -23.73 -29.50 7.72
N ALA A 88 -23.42 -29.91 8.94
CA ALA A 88 -22.28 -29.41 9.70
C ALA A 88 -21.03 -30.26 9.44
N LEU A 89 -21.19 -31.57 9.18
CA LEU A 89 -20.11 -32.47 8.78
C LEU A 89 -20.62 -33.48 7.75
N ILE A 90 -19.88 -33.61 6.66
CA ILE A 90 -19.99 -34.69 5.68
C ILE A 90 -18.64 -35.41 5.67
N VAL A 91 -18.65 -36.71 5.87
CA VAL A 91 -17.52 -37.60 5.64
C VAL A 91 -17.94 -38.55 4.56
N ASP A 92 -17.46 -38.35 3.34
CA ASP A 92 -17.58 -39.33 2.28
C ASP A 92 -16.44 -40.33 2.36
N LEU A 93 -16.69 -41.60 2.06
CA LEU A 93 -15.66 -42.63 1.99
C LEU A 93 -15.35 -43.03 0.55
N GLY A 94 -16.26 -42.70 -0.37
CA GLY A 94 -16.04 -42.61 -1.80
C GLY A 94 -17.24 -43.04 -2.65
N GLY A 95 -17.10 -42.91 -3.96
CA GLY A 95 -18.20 -43.05 -4.91
C GLY A 95 -18.15 -41.88 -5.90
N ASP A 96 -18.96 -41.91 -6.95
CA ASP A 96 -19.08 -40.72 -7.83
C ASP A 96 -20.32 -39.94 -7.38
N ASP A 97 -20.16 -39.07 -6.39
CA ASP A 97 -21.21 -38.50 -5.57
C ASP A 97 -21.61 -37.10 -6.04
N THR A 98 -22.65 -36.56 -5.40
CA THR A 98 -23.14 -35.22 -5.71
C THR A 98 -23.43 -34.42 -4.46
N TYR A 99 -22.87 -33.22 -4.41
CA TYR A 99 -22.98 -32.31 -3.28
C TYR A 99 -23.80 -31.08 -3.64
N ARG A 100 -24.89 -30.81 -2.89
CA ARG A 100 -25.77 -29.64 -3.05
C ARG A 100 -25.97 -28.97 -1.69
N VAL A 101 -24.99 -28.17 -1.30
CA VAL A 101 -24.90 -27.60 0.06
C VAL A 101 -24.97 -26.07 0.05
N ARG A 102 -25.50 -25.48 1.14
CA ARG A 102 -25.69 -24.01 1.30
C ARG A 102 -24.62 -23.41 2.22
N PRO A 103 -24.10 -22.20 2.02
CA PRO A 103 -23.00 -21.69 2.86
C PRO A 103 -23.37 -21.67 4.37
N PRO A 104 -22.44 -22.04 5.29
CA PRO A 104 -22.66 -21.91 6.72
C PRO A 104 -22.78 -20.44 7.13
N GLY A 105 -23.37 -20.20 8.32
CA GLY A 105 -23.59 -18.88 8.92
C GLY A 105 -24.77 -18.07 8.36
N SER A 106 -25.52 -18.62 7.39
CA SER A 106 -26.74 -18.03 6.81
C SER A 106 -28.02 -18.77 7.21
N GLY A 107 -28.30 -18.85 8.51
CA GLY A 107 -29.50 -19.53 9.04
C GLY A 107 -29.41 -21.06 9.12
N GLY A 108 -28.25 -21.63 8.76
CA GLY A 108 -27.87 -23.03 8.97
C GLY A 108 -26.78 -23.18 10.05
N PRO A 109 -25.96 -24.25 10.01
CA PRO A 109 -24.84 -24.40 10.95
C PRO A 109 -23.80 -23.28 10.77
N GLN A 110 -23.10 -22.94 11.85
CA GLN A 110 -22.03 -21.92 11.81
C GLN A 110 -20.74 -22.44 11.19
N VAL A 111 -20.56 -23.76 11.21
CA VAL A 111 -19.40 -24.46 10.65
C VAL A 111 -19.90 -25.56 9.73
N ARG A 112 -19.27 -25.71 8.58
CA ARG A 112 -19.34 -26.91 7.76
C ARG A 112 -17.95 -27.47 7.51
N VAL A 113 -17.82 -28.77 7.66
CA VAL A 113 -16.69 -29.55 7.17
C VAL A 113 -17.20 -30.59 6.16
N VAL A 114 -16.53 -30.72 5.03
CA VAL A 114 -16.69 -31.82 4.07
C VAL A 114 -15.33 -32.49 3.96
N ILE A 115 -15.30 -33.82 4.08
CA ILE A 115 -14.11 -34.63 3.84
C ILE A 115 -14.55 -35.69 2.83
N ASP A 116 -14.03 -35.61 1.62
CA ASP A 116 -14.12 -36.67 0.63
C ASP A 116 -12.81 -37.46 0.59
N ILE A 117 -12.90 -38.78 0.42
CA ILE A 117 -11.72 -39.65 0.38
C ILE A 117 -11.41 -40.10 -1.06
N SER A 118 -12.41 -40.34 -1.89
CA SER A 118 -12.16 -40.81 -3.26
C SER A 118 -13.41 -40.84 -4.13
N GLY A 119 -13.35 -40.36 -5.35
CA GLY A 119 -14.52 -40.39 -6.22
C GLY A 119 -14.31 -39.50 -7.41
N ASN A 120 -15.17 -39.55 -8.43
CA ASN A 120 -15.23 -38.48 -9.42
C ASN A 120 -16.53 -37.71 -9.19
N ASP A 121 -16.46 -36.72 -8.33
CA ASP A 121 -17.55 -36.05 -7.66
C ASP A 121 -18.01 -34.78 -8.35
N VAL A 122 -19.26 -34.41 -8.10
CA VAL A 122 -19.81 -33.14 -8.58
C VAL A 122 -20.32 -32.29 -7.44
N TYR A 123 -19.62 -31.19 -7.19
CA TYR A 123 -19.94 -30.22 -6.17
C TYR A 123 -20.69 -29.01 -6.74
N PHE A 124 -21.94 -28.80 -6.30
CA PHE A 124 -22.77 -27.68 -6.75
C PHE A 124 -22.94 -26.59 -5.69
N GLY A 125 -23.11 -25.37 -6.18
CA GLY A 125 -23.61 -24.23 -5.42
C GLY A 125 -22.49 -23.48 -4.69
N SER A 126 -22.54 -23.45 -3.36
CA SER A 126 -21.56 -22.75 -2.53
C SER A 126 -20.73 -23.74 -1.70
N ILE A 127 -20.24 -24.80 -2.36
CA ILE A 127 -19.21 -25.66 -1.76
C ILE A 127 -17.99 -24.80 -1.43
N ALA A 128 -17.37 -25.10 -0.28
CA ALA A 128 -16.34 -24.26 0.32
C ALA A 128 -16.67 -22.75 0.27
N GLY A 129 -17.95 -22.37 0.42
CA GLY A 129 -18.40 -20.99 0.44
C GLY A 129 -18.89 -20.60 1.83
N SER A 130 -18.60 -19.39 2.32
CA SER A 130 -18.99 -18.97 3.67
C SER A 130 -19.56 -17.56 3.78
N THR A 131 -20.53 -17.39 4.69
CA THR A 131 -21.09 -16.11 5.09
C THR A 131 -21.22 -16.07 6.61
N PHE A 132 -20.39 -15.28 7.31
CA PHE A 132 -20.35 -15.23 8.79
C PHE A 132 -19.95 -16.53 9.50
N GLY A 133 -19.64 -17.60 8.76
CA GLY A 133 -19.29 -18.91 9.28
C GLY A 133 -17.90 -19.39 8.86
N ILE A 134 -17.67 -20.69 9.03
CA ILE A 134 -16.46 -21.39 8.58
C ILE A 134 -16.88 -22.54 7.67
N ALA A 135 -16.37 -22.58 6.45
CA ALA A 135 -16.53 -23.70 5.53
C ALA A 135 -15.16 -24.31 5.24
N ILE A 136 -15.02 -25.62 5.41
CA ILE A 136 -13.81 -26.37 5.04
C ILE A 136 -14.26 -27.57 4.19
N SER A 137 -13.66 -27.73 3.03
CA SER A 137 -13.84 -28.90 2.17
C SER A 137 -12.46 -29.45 1.87
N LEU A 138 -12.26 -30.73 2.21
CA LEU A 138 -11.06 -31.49 1.94
C LEU A 138 -11.44 -32.59 0.96
N ASP A 139 -10.88 -32.53 -0.24
CA ASP A 139 -10.91 -33.60 -1.22
C ASP A 139 -9.52 -34.25 -1.29
N ILE A 140 -9.47 -35.55 -1.57
CA ILE A 140 -8.25 -36.35 -1.45
C ILE A 140 -7.86 -37.02 -2.76
N SER A 141 -8.84 -37.45 -3.56
CA SER A 141 -8.54 -38.02 -4.87
C SER A 141 -9.78 -38.12 -5.73
N GLY A 142 -9.66 -37.72 -6.98
CA GLY A 142 -10.76 -37.80 -7.91
C GLY A 142 -10.47 -37.02 -9.17
N ASP A 143 -11.25 -37.20 -10.23
CA ASP A 143 -11.33 -36.16 -11.27
C ASP A 143 -12.67 -35.43 -11.07
N ASP A 144 -12.63 -34.37 -10.28
CA ASP A 144 -13.79 -33.73 -9.65
C ASP A 144 -14.25 -32.46 -10.38
N THR A 145 -15.53 -32.17 -10.23
CA THR A 145 -16.17 -31.03 -10.90
C THR A 145 -16.88 -30.13 -9.90
N TYR A 146 -16.38 -28.91 -9.81
CA TYR A 146 -16.73 -27.89 -8.85
C TYR A 146 -17.50 -26.74 -9.52
N ILE A 147 -18.82 -26.66 -9.34
CA ILE A 147 -19.71 -25.73 -10.08
C ILE A 147 -20.46 -24.80 -9.13
N GLY A 148 -20.30 -23.49 -9.28
CA GLY A 148 -21.12 -22.51 -8.57
C GLY A 148 -21.37 -21.21 -9.33
N GLU A 149 -22.27 -20.38 -8.82
CA GLU A 149 -22.49 -19.04 -9.37
C GLU A 149 -21.57 -18.02 -8.68
N ALA A 150 -21.68 -17.94 -7.34
CA ALA A 150 -20.94 -17.01 -6.50
C ALA A 150 -20.76 -17.52 -5.07
N TRP A 151 -19.77 -16.97 -4.37
CA TRP A 151 -19.38 -17.34 -3.00
C TRP A 151 -19.14 -18.85 -2.89
N THR A 152 -18.23 -19.38 -3.71
CA THR A 152 -17.89 -20.81 -3.79
C THR A 152 -16.38 -21.02 -4.03
N GLN A 153 -15.94 -22.28 -3.98
CA GLN A 153 -14.55 -22.74 -4.17
C GLN A 153 -13.55 -21.99 -3.32
N GLY A 154 -13.85 -21.90 -2.03
CA GLY A 154 -13.01 -21.23 -1.04
C GLY A 154 -13.34 -19.76 -0.83
N ALA A 155 -14.49 -19.24 -1.26
CA ALA A 155 -14.82 -17.82 -1.10
C ALA A 155 -15.60 -17.49 0.19
N ALA A 156 -15.19 -16.44 0.90
CA ALA A 156 -15.83 -16.01 2.16
C ALA A 156 -16.16 -14.53 2.23
N ARG A 157 -17.33 -14.23 2.80
CA ARG A 157 -17.69 -12.90 3.31
C ARG A 157 -17.84 -12.91 4.83
N PHE A 158 -17.11 -12.02 5.50
CA PHE A 158 -17.08 -11.95 6.97
C PHE A 158 -16.90 -13.33 7.60
N GLY A 159 -16.02 -14.17 7.09
CA GLY A 159 -15.92 -15.57 7.53
C GLY A 159 -14.63 -16.18 7.04
N ALA A 160 -14.56 -17.50 7.07
CA ALA A 160 -13.49 -18.24 6.43
C ALA A 160 -14.04 -19.36 5.56
N ALA A 161 -13.39 -19.59 4.44
CA ALA A 161 -13.69 -20.64 3.51
C ALA A 161 -12.37 -21.24 3.00
N ILE A 162 -12.24 -22.57 3.12
CA ILE A 162 -11.08 -23.33 2.67
C ILE A 162 -11.60 -24.46 1.78
N LEU A 163 -11.11 -24.50 0.55
CA LEU A 163 -11.11 -25.70 -0.28
C LEU A 163 -9.68 -26.21 -0.35
N TRP A 164 -9.50 -27.51 -0.12
CA TRP A 164 -8.24 -28.19 -0.25
C TRP A 164 -8.49 -29.44 -1.09
N ASP A 165 -7.98 -29.45 -2.30
CA ASP A 165 -7.91 -30.61 -3.17
C ASP A 165 -6.49 -31.20 -3.10
N GLU A 166 -6.34 -32.50 -3.32
CA GLU A 166 -5.03 -33.17 -3.26
C GLU A 166 -4.58 -33.83 -4.55
N LYS A 167 -5.49 -34.40 -5.33
CA LYS A 167 -5.14 -35.23 -6.49
C LYS A 167 -6.31 -35.27 -7.44
N GLY A 168 -6.04 -34.92 -8.69
CA GLY A 168 -7.06 -35.06 -9.71
C GLY A 168 -6.69 -34.45 -11.03
N ASN A 169 -7.63 -34.39 -11.96
CA ASN A 169 -7.61 -33.37 -12.99
C ASN A 169 -8.98 -32.70 -12.94
N ASP A 170 -9.04 -31.64 -12.15
CA ASP A 170 -10.24 -31.07 -11.60
C ASP A 170 -10.71 -29.87 -12.42
N THR A 171 -12.01 -29.62 -12.37
CA THR A 171 -12.62 -28.47 -13.02
C THR A 171 -13.32 -27.58 -12.01
N TYR A 172 -12.75 -26.40 -11.78
CA TYR A 172 -13.32 -25.35 -10.95
C TYR A 172 -14.02 -24.31 -11.81
N SER A 173 -15.33 -24.19 -11.69
CA SER A 173 -16.14 -23.27 -12.49
C SER A 173 -17.05 -22.38 -11.66
N ALA A 174 -16.88 -21.06 -11.80
CA ALA A 174 -17.76 -20.08 -11.19
C ALA A 174 -17.99 -18.84 -12.07
N SER A 175 -19.17 -18.22 -11.92
CA SER A 175 -19.49 -16.99 -12.66
C SER A 175 -18.86 -15.75 -12.04
N ARG A 176 -18.76 -15.68 -10.71
CA ARG A 176 -18.16 -14.54 -9.98
C ARG A 176 -17.81 -14.90 -8.54
N ILE A 177 -16.97 -14.12 -7.86
CA ILE A 177 -16.72 -14.21 -6.40
C ILE A 177 -16.41 -15.66 -5.96
N ALA A 178 -15.27 -16.20 -6.39
CA ALA A 178 -14.98 -17.62 -6.22
C ALA A 178 -13.47 -17.90 -6.12
N GLN A 179 -13.09 -19.16 -5.96
CA GLN A 179 -11.71 -19.64 -6.11
C GLN A 179 -10.75 -18.87 -5.20
N GLY A 180 -10.93 -19.04 -3.90
CA GLY A 180 -10.09 -18.39 -2.89
C GLY A 180 -10.36 -16.90 -2.70
N THR A 181 -11.60 -16.43 -2.86
CA THR A 181 -11.94 -15.00 -2.70
C THR A 181 -12.23 -14.60 -1.25
N GLY A 182 -11.62 -13.52 -0.75
CA GLY A 182 -11.86 -13.01 0.60
C GLY A 182 -12.48 -11.60 0.63
N ALA A 183 -13.56 -11.42 1.40
CA ALA A 183 -14.14 -10.11 1.70
C ALA A 183 -14.43 -9.95 3.20
N PHE A 184 -13.73 -9.05 3.89
CA PHE A 184 -13.75 -8.94 5.36
C PHE A 184 -13.44 -10.27 6.09
N GLY A 185 -12.76 -11.20 5.41
CA GLY A 185 -12.57 -12.58 5.81
C GLY A 185 -11.49 -13.27 4.97
N LEU A 186 -11.36 -14.58 5.13
CA LEU A 186 -10.37 -15.41 4.46
C LEU A 186 -11.04 -16.30 3.41
N GLY A 187 -10.61 -16.18 2.16
CA GLY A 187 -10.85 -17.21 1.16
C GLY A 187 -9.55 -17.91 0.78
N LEU A 188 -9.59 -19.24 0.73
CA LEU A 188 -8.45 -20.08 0.38
C LEU A 188 -8.92 -21.24 -0.50
N LEU A 189 -8.29 -21.39 -1.66
CA LEU A 189 -8.32 -22.60 -2.47
C LEU A 189 -6.88 -23.12 -2.52
N VAL A 190 -6.70 -24.39 -2.20
CA VAL A 190 -5.43 -25.10 -2.39
C VAL A 190 -5.71 -26.28 -3.30
N ASP A 191 -4.91 -26.41 -4.35
CA ASP A 191 -4.75 -27.62 -5.15
C ASP A 191 -3.32 -28.11 -4.97
N VAL A 192 -3.08 -29.42 -5.06
CA VAL A 192 -1.77 -30.01 -4.77
C VAL A 192 -1.16 -30.75 -5.95
N ASP A 193 -1.97 -31.35 -6.83
CA ASP A 193 -1.51 -32.24 -7.90
C ASP A 193 -2.62 -32.44 -8.92
N GLY A 194 -2.40 -32.01 -10.15
CA GLY A 194 -3.36 -32.28 -11.22
C GLY A 194 -3.00 -31.69 -12.56
N ASN A 195 -3.96 -31.63 -13.49
CA ASN A 195 -3.89 -30.73 -14.64
C ASN A 195 -5.27 -30.10 -14.75
N ASP A 196 -5.41 -28.96 -14.10
CA ASP A 196 -6.67 -28.46 -13.60
C ASP A 196 -7.14 -27.27 -14.41
N LEU A 197 -8.45 -27.09 -14.39
CA LEU A 197 -9.12 -26.05 -15.15
C LEU A 197 -9.86 -25.11 -14.22
N TYR A 198 -9.29 -23.91 -14.04
CA TYR A 198 -9.89 -22.82 -13.27
C TYR A 198 -10.62 -21.84 -14.18
N ARG A 199 -11.95 -21.83 -14.12
CA ARG A 199 -12.82 -20.88 -14.82
C ARG A 199 -13.53 -19.95 -13.86
N SER A 200 -13.26 -18.66 -13.97
CA SER A 200 -13.97 -17.60 -13.25
C SER A 200 -14.46 -16.51 -14.19
N GLY A 201 -15.62 -15.92 -13.93
CA GLY A 201 -16.03 -14.71 -14.65
C GLY A 201 -15.36 -13.46 -14.07
N THR A 202 -15.75 -13.06 -12.86
CA THR A 202 -15.18 -11.87 -12.18
C THR A 202 -14.88 -12.09 -10.69
N TYR A 203 -13.92 -11.35 -10.14
CA TYR A 203 -13.61 -11.39 -8.69
C TYR A 203 -13.27 -12.81 -8.22
N GLY A 204 -12.30 -13.48 -8.84
CA GLY A 204 -11.94 -14.85 -8.46
C GLY A 204 -10.45 -15.12 -8.51
N GLN A 205 -10.07 -16.38 -8.33
CA GLN A 205 -8.67 -16.84 -8.45
C GLN A 205 -7.76 -16.02 -7.53
N GLY A 206 -7.98 -16.11 -6.22
CA GLY A 206 -7.21 -15.38 -5.22
C GLY A 206 -7.56 -13.89 -5.11
N PHE A 207 -8.82 -13.51 -5.28
CA PHE A 207 -9.23 -12.10 -5.19
C PHE A 207 -9.40 -11.62 -3.73
N GLY A 208 -8.75 -10.50 -3.40
CA GLY A 208 -8.82 -9.83 -2.10
C GLY A 208 -9.67 -8.56 -2.13
N ALA A 209 -10.93 -8.64 -1.70
CA ALA A 209 -11.81 -7.49 -1.53
C ALA A 209 -11.48 -6.69 -0.25
N THR A 210 -12.18 -5.58 0.01
CA THR A 210 -12.01 -4.76 1.23
C THR A 210 -11.89 -5.61 2.50
N GLY A 211 -10.77 -5.43 3.21
CA GLY A 211 -10.48 -6.09 4.49
C GLY A 211 -10.39 -7.62 4.42
N GLY A 212 -10.37 -8.19 3.22
CA GLY A 212 -10.27 -9.63 2.98
C GLY A 212 -8.87 -10.06 2.54
N ILE A 213 -8.63 -11.35 2.69
CA ILE A 213 -7.46 -12.04 2.15
C ILE A 213 -8.00 -13.15 1.24
N GLY A 214 -7.63 -13.10 -0.04
CA GLY A 214 -7.94 -14.14 -1.00
C GLY A 214 -6.68 -14.82 -1.50
N ILE A 215 -6.66 -16.15 -1.51
CA ILE A 215 -5.51 -16.97 -1.91
C ILE A 215 -5.99 -18.14 -2.76
N LEU A 216 -5.36 -18.34 -3.92
CA LEU A 216 -5.31 -19.60 -4.65
C LEU A 216 -3.86 -20.08 -4.61
N ASP A 217 -3.60 -21.27 -4.06
CA ASP A 217 -2.28 -21.93 -4.01
C ASP A 217 -2.39 -23.25 -4.78
N ASP A 218 -1.99 -23.23 -6.05
CA ASP A 218 -1.71 -24.42 -6.84
C ASP A 218 -0.26 -24.83 -6.61
N ARG A 219 0.06 -26.12 -6.75
CA ARG A 219 1.41 -26.62 -6.46
C ARG A 219 2.05 -27.38 -7.60
N LYS A 220 1.27 -28.01 -8.46
CA LYS A 220 1.77 -28.94 -9.47
C LYS A 220 0.69 -29.16 -10.51
N GLY A 221 1.05 -28.97 -11.75
CA GLY A 221 0.22 -29.45 -12.84
C GLY A 221 0.62 -28.94 -14.19
N ASN A 222 -0.32 -28.88 -15.11
CA ASN A 222 -0.22 -28.04 -16.30
C ASN A 222 -1.62 -27.46 -16.47
N ASP A 223 -1.80 -26.30 -15.87
CA ASP A 223 -3.07 -25.80 -15.42
C ASP A 223 -3.54 -24.64 -16.28
N SER A 224 -4.85 -24.43 -16.29
CA SER A 224 -5.47 -23.40 -17.10
C SER A 224 -6.30 -22.45 -16.25
N TYR A 225 -5.79 -21.24 -16.09
CA TYR A 225 -6.43 -20.14 -15.39
C TYR A 225 -7.15 -19.22 -16.38
N CYS A 226 -8.45 -19.40 -16.51
CA CYS A 226 -9.30 -18.60 -17.41
C CYS A 226 -10.21 -17.65 -16.61
N ALA A 227 -10.02 -16.34 -16.76
CA ALA A 227 -10.80 -15.34 -16.04
C ALA A 227 -11.37 -14.21 -16.95
N GLY A 228 -12.69 -14.08 -17.01
CA GLY A 228 -13.38 -13.03 -17.78
C GLY A 228 -14.64 -13.51 -18.51
N GLY A 229 -15.03 -12.81 -19.58
CA GLY A 229 -16.08 -13.26 -20.51
C GLY A 229 -17.53 -13.08 -20.04
N THR A 230 -17.77 -12.66 -18.79
CA THR A 230 -19.14 -12.50 -18.25
C THR A 230 -19.60 -11.05 -18.20
N THR A 231 -18.69 -10.12 -17.89
CA THR A 231 -19.02 -8.71 -17.67
C THR A 231 -18.13 -7.81 -18.50
N THR A 232 -18.70 -7.08 -19.46
CA THR A 232 -17.94 -6.14 -20.30
C THR A 232 -17.50 -4.90 -19.54
N ASP A 233 -16.31 -4.37 -19.85
CA ASP A 233 -15.80 -3.09 -19.34
C ASP A 233 -16.37 -1.92 -20.15
N VAL A 234 -17.69 -1.74 -20.03
CA VAL A 234 -18.54 -0.83 -20.83
C VAL A 234 -18.12 0.65 -20.83
N LEU A 235 -17.16 1.04 -20.00
CA LEU A 235 -16.67 2.41 -19.95
C LEU A 235 -15.43 2.64 -20.80
N ARG A 236 -14.73 1.58 -21.20
CA ARG A 236 -13.51 1.67 -22.02
C ARG A 236 -13.63 0.91 -23.33
N PHE A 237 -14.28 -0.26 -23.31
CA PHE A 237 -14.33 -1.17 -24.43
C PHE A 237 -15.71 -1.80 -24.56
N ASP A 238 -16.14 -2.00 -25.80
CA ASP A 238 -17.41 -2.67 -26.10
C ASP A 238 -17.22 -4.20 -26.23
N ASP A 239 -15.98 -4.66 -26.41
CA ASP A 239 -15.58 -6.04 -26.74
C ASP A 239 -14.56 -6.66 -25.76
N HIS A 240 -14.27 -5.98 -24.64
CA HIS A 240 -13.40 -6.49 -23.57
C HIS A 240 -14.12 -6.58 -22.22
N TYR A 241 -13.63 -7.49 -21.37
CA TYR A 241 -14.27 -7.89 -20.12
C TYR A 241 -13.50 -7.44 -18.88
N LEU A 242 -14.25 -7.05 -17.87
CA LEU A 242 -13.74 -6.87 -16.51
C LEU A 242 -13.44 -8.24 -15.91
N THR A 243 -12.23 -8.46 -15.42
CA THR A 243 -11.78 -9.74 -14.84
C THR A 243 -11.67 -9.66 -13.32
N MET A 244 -10.83 -8.78 -12.77
CA MET A 244 -10.57 -8.66 -11.32
C MET A 244 -10.21 -10.01 -10.68
N ALA A 245 -9.28 -10.76 -11.26
CA ALA A 245 -8.94 -12.12 -10.82
C ALA A 245 -7.46 -12.43 -11.01
N GLN A 246 -6.99 -13.58 -10.51
CA GLN A 246 -5.59 -14.00 -10.56
C GLN A 246 -4.73 -13.10 -9.66
N GLY A 247 -4.97 -13.19 -8.35
CA GLY A 247 -4.18 -12.49 -7.35
C GLY A 247 -4.44 -10.98 -7.28
N VAL A 248 -5.68 -10.54 -7.54
CA VAL A 248 -6.02 -9.12 -7.51
C VAL A 248 -6.46 -8.69 -6.12
N GLY A 249 -5.86 -7.62 -5.58
CA GLY A 249 -6.30 -6.97 -4.36
C GLY A 249 -6.99 -5.64 -4.67
N SER A 250 -8.27 -5.49 -4.32
CA SER A 250 -9.06 -4.31 -4.68
C SER A 250 -9.85 -3.70 -3.52
N GLY A 251 -9.77 -2.39 -3.39
CA GLY A 251 -10.69 -1.59 -2.59
C GLY A 251 -11.85 -1.01 -3.41
N ILE A 252 -12.71 -0.24 -2.74
CA ILE A 252 -13.77 0.51 -3.42
C ILE A 252 -13.54 1.99 -3.24
N ARG A 253 -13.38 2.68 -4.36
CA ARG A 253 -13.17 4.11 -4.40
C ARG A 253 -14.47 4.89 -4.14
N PRO A 254 -14.41 6.01 -3.40
CA PRO A 254 -13.39 6.44 -2.45
C PRO A 254 -13.67 5.91 -1.03
N VAL A 255 -14.42 4.82 -0.90
CA VAL A 255 -15.16 4.43 0.31
C VAL A 255 -14.35 3.56 1.27
N ALA A 256 -13.62 2.57 0.76
CA ALA A 256 -12.93 1.59 1.57
C ALA A 256 -11.62 1.11 0.92
N SER A 257 -10.61 0.84 1.75
CA SER A 257 -9.34 0.28 1.29
C SER A 257 -9.49 -1.16 0.80
N GLY A 258 -8.58 -1.60 -0.06
CA GLY A 258 -8.56 -2.97 -0.56
C GLY A 258 -8.10 -4.01 0.44
N GLY A 259 -8.23 -5.26 0.03
CA GLY A 259 -7.61 -6.40 0.68
C GLY A 259 -6.33 -6.84 -0.01
N PHE A 260 -5.92 -8.06 0.30
CA PHE A 260 -4.79 -8.73 -0.32
C PHE A 260 -5.26 -9.93 -1.14
N GLY A 261 -4.86 -9.98 -2.40
CA GLY A 261 -5.15 -11.11 -3.30
C GLY A 261 -3.88 -11.77 -3.78
N PHE A 262 -3.83 -13.09 -3.76
CA PHE A 262 -2.69 -13.89 -4.22
C PHE A 262 -3.13 -15.07 -5.09
N LEU A 263 -2.51 -15.22 -6.25
CA LEU A 263 -2.43 -16.50 -6.96
C LEU A 263 -0.99 -16.97 -6.83
N ILE A 264 -0.81 -18.20 -6.36
CA ILE A 264 0.48 -18.85 -6.19
C ILE A 264 0.40 -20.13 -6.99
N ASP A 265 1.19 -20.23 -8.04
CA ASP A 265 1.55 -21.46 -8.70
C ASP A 265 3.01 -21.79 -8.33
N ARG A 266 3.37 -23.07 -8.31
CA ARG A 266 4.71 -23.50 -7.91
C ARG A 266 5.41 -24.35 -8.95
N ALA A 267 4.68 -24.98 -9.86
CA ALA A 267 5.24 -25.87 -10.86
C ALA A 267 4.20 -26.26 -11.90
N GLY A 268 4.53 -26.10 -13.17
CA GLY A 268 3.68 -26.57 -14.25
C GLY A 268 4.03 -25.94 -15.59
N ASN A 269 3.33 -26.27 -16.66
CA ASN A 269 3.35 -25.41 -17.85
C ASN A 269 1.93 -24.89 -18.05
N ASP A 270 1.73 -23.67 -17.60
CA ASP A 270 0.45 -23.14 -17.21
C ASP A 270 0.03 -22.01 -18.14
N VAL A 271 -1.28 -21.80 -18.21
CA VAL A 271 -1.87 -20.77 -19.07
C VAL A 271 -2.71 -19.83 -18.23
N TYR A 272 -2.24 -18.60 -18.13
CA TYR A 272 -2.92 -17.49 -17.49
C TYR A 272 -3.61 -16.62 -18.52
N ASN A 273 -4.94 -16.70 -18.58
CA ASN A 273 -5.75 -15.89 -19.48
C ASN A 273 -6.69 -14.97 -18.69
N ALA A 274 -6.40 -13.67 -18.74
CA ALA A 274 -7.23 -12.60 -18.20
C ALA A 274 -7.50 -11.54 -19.26
N ASP A 275 -8.42 -10.62 -19.00
CA ASP A 275 -8.72 -9.51 -19.90
C ASP A 275 -8.34 -8.18 -19.22
N VAL A 276 -9.27 -7.49 -18.58
CA VAL A 276 -9.01 -6.22 -17.89
C VAL A 276 -8.97 -6.41 -16.38
N TYR A 277 -7.84 -6.05 -15.74
CA TYR A 277 -7.54 -6.29 -14.33
C TYR A 277 -7.31 -7.76 -13.98
N GLY A 278 -6.09 -8.25 -14.15
CA GLY A 278 -5.70 -9.59 -13.67
C GLY A 278 -4.21 -9.78 -13.55
N GLN A 279 -3.77 -10.94 -13.08
CA GLN A 279 -2.36 -11.32 -12.96
C GLN A 279 -1.59 -10.38 -12.01
N GLY A 280 -1.92 -10.43 -10.73
CA GLY A 280 -1.15 -9.77 -9.67
C GLY A 280 -1.40 -8.27 -9.51
N VAL A 281 -2.62 -7.79 -9.75
CA VAL A 281 -2.93 -6.34 -9.77
C VAL A 281 -3.36 -5.82 -8.40
N GLY A 282 -2.80 -4.68 -8.01
CA GLY A 282 -3.33 -3.88 -6.92
C GLY A 282 -4.27 -2.79 -7.42
N TYR A 283 -5.46 -2.65 -6.85
CA TYR A 283 -6.38 -1.55 -7.14
C TYR A 283 -6.87 -0.87 -5.86
N TRP A 284 -6.81 0.46 -5.81
CA TRP A 284 -7.36 1.30 -4.74
C TRP A 284 -6.99 0.84 -3.31
N LEU A 285 -5.77 1.16 -2.88
CA LEU A 285 -5.22 0.77 -1.56
C LEU A 285 -5.19 -0.75 -1.30
N GLY A 286 -5.36 -1.59 -2.33
CA GLY A 286 -5.20 -3.05 -2.27
C GLY A 286 -3.78 -3.49 -2.63
N GLY A 287 -3.45 -4.73 -2.26
CA GLY A 287 -2.21 -5.41 -2.65
C GLY A 287 -2.53 -6.66 -3.47
N GLY A 288 -2.03 -6.74 -4.70
CA GLY A 288 -2.17 -7.92 -5.55
C GLY A 288 -0.82 -8.58 -5.82
N GLY A 289 -0.83 -9.91 -5.96
CA GLY A 289 0.34 -10.72 -6.27
C GLY A 289 -0.01 -11.96 -7.10
N LEU A 290 0.73 -12.18 -8.18
CA LEU A 290 0.83 -13.48 -8.84
C LEU A 290 2.27 -13.96 -8.64
N LEU A 291 2.42 -15.16 -8.11
CA LEU A 291 3.70 -15.81 -7.91
C LEU A 291 3.67 -17.11 -8.70
N ASP A 292 4.58 -17.27 -9.63
CA ASP A 292 4.81 -18.50 -10.39
C ASP A 292 6.20 -19.07 -10.06
N GLY A 293 6.36 -20.39 -10.17
CA GLY A 293 7.49 -21.15 -9.67
C GLY A 293 8.42 -21.74 -10.73
N GLU A 294 8.05 -22.87 -11.31
CA GLU A 294 8.86 -23.57 -12.31
C GLU A 294 7.98 -23.99 -13.48
N GLY A 295 8.25 -23.55 -14.70
CA GLY A 295 7.34 -23.78 -15.80
C GLY A 295 7.68 -23.10 -17.12
N HIS A 296 7.04 -23.54 -18.21
CA HIS A 296 7.03 -22.81 -19.47
C HIS A 296 5.63 -22.26 -19.68
N ASP A 297 5.42 -21.06 -19.17
CA ASP A 297 4.14 -20.48 -18.89
C ASP A 297 3.73 -19.44 -19.91
N ARG A 298 2.43 -19.20 -19.93
CA ARG A 298 1.84 -18.24 -20.87
C ARG A 298 0.90 -17.28 -20.17
N TYR A 299 1.33 -16.03 -20.11
CA TYR A 299 0.59 -14.91 -19.55
C TYR A 299 -0.05 -14.06 -20.64
N VAL A 300 -1.37 -14.14 -20.77
CA VAL A 300 -2.14 -13.32 -21.72
C VAL A 300 -3.09 -12.42 -20.97
N ALA A 301 -2.96 -11.11 -21.18
CA ALA A 301 -3.91 -10.13 -20.67
C ALA A 301 -4.11 -8.96 -21.64
N HIS A 302 -5.23 -8.25 -21.49
CA HIS A 302 -5.51 -7.10 -22.34
C HIS A 302 -5.03 -5.79 -21.71
N GLN A 303 -5.49 -5.43 -20.51
CA GLN A 303 -5.17 -4.14 -19.91
C GLN A 303 -5.19 -4.21 -18.39
N TYR A 304 -4.32 -3.43 -17.76
CA TYR A 304 -4.18 -3.34 -16.30
C TYR A 304 -3.85 -4.70 -15.70
N ALA A 305 -2.75 -5.31 -16.13
CA ALA A 305 -2.41 -6.66 -15.72
C ALA A 305 -0.90 -6.86 -15.51
N GLN A 306 -0.50 -8.07 -15.15
CA GLN A 306 0.91 -8.49 -15.03
C GLN A 306 1.68 -7.60 -14.05
N GLY A 307 1.22 -7.60 -12.79
CA GLY A 307 1.87 -6.87 -11.71
C GLY A 307 1.61 -5.36 -11.71
N ALA A 308 0.53 -4.89 -12.36
CA ALA A 308 0.21 -3.47 -12.38
C ALA A 308 -0.31 -2.96 -11.01
N GLY A 309 0.16 -1.77 -10.59
CA GLY A 309 -0.33 -1.09 -9.38
C GLY A 309 -1.13 0.16 -9.72
N ILE A 310 -2.41 0.21 -9.36
CA ILE A 310 -3.38 1.19 -9.85
C ILE A 310 -4.10 1.93 -8.71
N HIS A 311 -3.90 3.26 -8.64
CA HIS A 311 -4.48 4.17 -7.66
C HIS A 311 -4.07 3.86 -6.21
N LEU A 312 -2.89 4.34 -5.78
CA LEU A 312 -2.37 4.20 -4.41
C LEU A 312 -2.28 2.73 -3.92
N SER A 313 -2.09 1.79 -4.83
CA SER A 313 -2.02 0.35 -4.55
C SER A 313 -0.68 -0.23 -5.02
N SER A 314 -0.45 -1.50 -4.70
CA SER A 314 0.72 -2.25 -5.16
C SER A 314 0.30 -3.52 -5.88
N GLY A 315 0.83 -3.75 -7.07
CA GLY A 315 0.73 -5.00 -7.81
C GLY A 315 2.10 -5.61 -8.05
N ALA A 316 2.17 -6.94 -8.09
CA ALA A 316 3.38 -7.70 -8.39
C ALA A 316 3.04 -8.96 -9.19
N LEU A 317 3.82 -9.24 -10.23
CA LEU A 317 3.96 -10.55 -10.84
C LEU A 317 5.41 -10.98 -10.65
N LEU A 318 5.61 -12.13 -10.00
CA LEU A 318 6.92 -12.71 -9.76
C LEU A 318 6.93 -14.08 -10.45
N ASP A 319 7.84 -14.27 -11.39
CA ASP A 319 8.09 -15.53 -12.07
C ASP A 319 9.55 -15.94 -11.83
N PHE A 320 9.80 -17.24 -11.67
CA PHE A 320 11.10 -17.73 -11.21
C PHE A 320 11.86 -18.60 -12.23
N ARG A 321 11.25 -19.59 -12.87
CA ARG A 321 12.02 -20.47 -13.77
C ARG A 321 11.23 -20.97 -14.95
N GLY A 322 11.80 -20.76 -16.12
CA GLY A 322 11.57 -21.53 -17.34
C GLY A 322 11.45 -20.59 -18.52
N ASP A 323 10.85 -21.02 -19.63
CA ASP A 323 10.86 -20.20 -20.85
C ASP A 323 9.43 -19.76 -21.15
N ASP A 324 9.17 -18.49 -20.90
CA ASP A 324 7.84 -17.93 -20.67
C ASP A 324 7.41 -16.96 -21.76
N VAL A 325 6.10 -16.82 -21.90
CA VAL A 325 5.49 -15.95 -22.90
C VAL A 325 4.51 -14.98 -22.27
N TYR A 326 4.88 -13.70 -22.31
CA TYR A 326 4.07 -12.60 -21.81
C TYR A 326 3.47 -11.79 -22.96
N VAL A 327 2.16 -11.65 -22.95
CA VAL A 327 1.42 -10.88 -23.97
C VAL A 327 0.51 -9.87 -23.30
N ILE A 328 0.73 -8.59 -23.60
CA ILE A 328 -0.13 -7.51 -23.13
C ILE A 328 -0.40 -6.44 -24.18
N ASN A 329 -1.67 -6.00 -24.25
CA ASN A 329 -2.06 -4.91 -25.15
C ASN A 329 -1.92 -3.53 -24.51
N GLY A 330 -2.33 -3.38 -23.25
CA GLY A 330 -2.50 -2.10 -22.57
C GLY A 330 -1.46 -1.83 -21.49
N VAL A 331 -1.91 -1.29 -20.36
CA VAL A 331 -1.06 -1.02 -19.19
C VAL A 331 -0.72 -2.33 -18.49
N GLY A 332 0.56 -2.66 -18.30
CA GLY A 332 0.93 -3.84 -17.50
C GLY A 332 2.42 -4.11 -17.42
N GLN A 333 2.83 -5.33 -17.09
CA GLN A 333 4.23 -5.72 -16.89
C GLN A 333 4.97 -4.77 -15.96
N GLY A 334 4.49 -4.70 -14.72
CA GLY A 334 5.08 -3.87 -13.68
C GLY A 334 4.77 -2.38 -13.80
N CYS A 335 3.74 -1.98 -14.54
CA CYS A 335 3.34 -0.57 -14.62
C CYS A 335 2.59 -0.07 -13.37
N GLY A 336 3.12 0.98 -12.75
CA GLY A 336 2.45 1.77 -11.73
C GLY A 336 1.63 2.92 -12.32
N HIS A 337 0.43 3.15 -11.78
CA HIS A 337 -0.54 4.16 -12.21
C HIS A 337 -1.15 4.92 -11.03
N ASP A 338 -1.26 6.25 -11.13
CA ASP A 338 -1.93 7.10 -10.13
C ASP A 338 -1.39 6.89 -8.70
N LEU A 339 -0.07 7.10 -8.54
CA LEU A 339 0.67 6.86 -7.30
C LEU A 339 0.70 5.38 -6.85
N GLY A 340 0.28 4.46 -7.71
CA GLY A 340 0.46 3.02 -7.50
C GLY A 340 1.87 2.56 -7.89
N THR A 341 2.24 1.40 -7.36
CA THR A 341 3.51 0.72 -7.62
C THR A 341 3.25 -0.59 -8.35
N GLY A 342 3.77 -0.73 -9.57
CA GLY A 342 3.75 -1.97 -10.31
C GLY A 342 5.13 -2.62 -10.33
N ILE A 343 5.16 -3.94 -10.25
CA ILE A 343 6.37 -4.76 -10.31
C ILE A 343 6.11 -5.98 -11.19
N LEU A 344 6.96 -6.22 -12.18
CA LEU A 344 7.14 -7.54 -12.78
C LEU A 344 8.60 -7.92 -12.57
N PHE A 345 8.81 -9.11 -12.04
CA PHE A 345 10.13 -9.70 -11.84
C PHE A 345 10.12 -11.10 -12.43
N ASP A 346 11.08 -11.36 -13.31
CA ASP A 346 11.38 -12.64 -13.92
C ASP A 346 12.81 -13.05 -13.52
N GLU A 347 13.03 -14.27 -13.02
CA GLU A 347 14.33 -14.71 -12.50
C GLU A 347 15.20 -15.46 -13.54
N ASN A 348 14.66 -16.34 -14.39
CA ASN A 348 15.48 -17.14 -15.29
C ASN A 348 14.69 -17.82 -16.41
N GLY A 349 15.08 -17.59 -17.67
CA GLY A 349 14.42 -18.17 -18.83
C GLY A 349 14.96 -17.72 -20.17
N ASP A 350 14.61 -18.36 -21.29
CA ASP A 350 14.69 -17.72 -22.62
C ASP A 350 13.28 -17.18 -22.98
N ASP A 351 12.95 -15.97 -22.53
CA ASP A 351 11.58 -15.45 -22.44
C ASP A 351 11.14 -14.55 -23.59
N ALA A 352 9.82 -14.39 -23.76
CA ALA A 352 9.24 -13.54 -24.79
C ALA A 352 8.19 -12.56 -24.25
N PHE A 353 8.52 -11.27 -24.30
CA PHE A 353 7.64 -10.18 -23.88
C PHE A 353 7.07 -9.43 -25.09
N THR A 354 5.78 -9.61 -25.36
CA THR A 354 5.05 -8.95 -26.45
C THR A 354 4.16 -7.83 -25.95
N VAL A 355 4.39 -6.62 -26.47
CA VAL A 355 3.77 -5.38 -25.95
C VAL A 355 3.24 -4.48 -27.05
N GLU A 356 1.96 -4.13 -26.95
CA GLU A 356 1.31 -3.12 -27.80
C GLU A 356 1.07 -1.77 -27.09
N GLY A 357 1.20 -1.72 -25.76
CA GLY A 357 0.80 -0.58 -24.92
C GLY A 357 1.86 -0.18 -23.92
N LEU A 358 1.46 0.47 -22.83
CA LEU A 358 2.39 0.95 -21.80
C LEU A 358 2.81 -0.22 -20.89
N ALA A 359 3.99 -0.79 -21.13
CA ALA A 359 4.48 -1.94 -20.40
C ALA A 359 6.01 -1.95 -20.24
N LEU A 360 6.56 -3.07 -19.74
CA LEU A 360 7.98 -3.25 -19.44
C LEU A 360 8.51 -2.15 -18.52
N GLY A 361 7.84 -1.99 -17.37
CA GLY A 361 8.25 -1.06 -16.34
C GLY A 361 8.08 0.42 -16.73
N ALA A 362 7.23 0.72 -17.70
CA ALA A 362 6.96 2.09 -18.11
C ALA A 362 6.06 2.85 -17.11
N GLY A 363 6.51 4.02 -16.67
CA GLY A 363 5.84 4.90 -15.72
C GLY A 363 4.52 5.46 -16.23
N ASN A 364 3.50 5.53 -15.34
CA ASN A 364 2.24 6.17 -15.65
C ASN A 364 1.68 7.03 -14.51
N ALA A 365 1.23 8.26 -14.83
CA ALA A 365 0.45 9.11 -13.94
C ALA A 365 0.98 9.16 -12.47
N ASN A 366 2.27 9.46 -12.31
CA ASN A 366 2.99 9.56 -11.04
C ASN A 366 3.21 8.23 -10.31
N GLY A 367 2.98 7.10 -10.99
CA GLY A 367 3.26 5.77 -10.46
C GLY A 367 4.75 5.43 -10.47
N ILE A 368 5.07 4.34 -9.78
CA ILE A 368 6.39 3.71 -9.76
C ILE A 368 6.27 2.39 -10.51
N SER A 369 7.08 2.22 -11.54
CA SER A 369 7.01 1.06 -12.43
C SER A 369 8.37 0.40 -12.51
N VAL A 370 8.39 -0.91 -12.25
CA VAL A 370 9.61 -1.72 -12.25
C VAL A 370 9.33 -2.99 -13.04
N PHE A 371 10.14 -3.20 -14.06
CA PHE A 371 10.30 -4.47 -14.74
C PHE A 371 11.73 -4.91 -14.55
N ALA A 372 11.93 -6.16 -14.17
CA ALA A 372 13.23 -6.76 -14.02
C ALA A 372 13.20 -8.19 -14.57
N ASP A 373 14.09 -8.44 -15.51
CA ASP A 373 14.47 -9.75 -16.00
C ASP A 373 15.91 -10.00 -15.55
N VAL A 374 16.16 -11.16 -14.93
CA VAL A 374 17.44 -11.43 -14.28
C VAL A 374 18.41 -12.18 -15.18
N SER A 375 17.96 -13.17 -15.95
CA SER A 375 18.84 -13.91 -16.84
C SER A 375 18.11 -14.67 -17.93
N GLY A 376 18.65 -14.59 -19.14
CA GLY A 376 18.03 -15.27 -20.25
C GLY A 376 18.65 -14.99 -21.61
N ARG A 377 17.92 -15.32 -22.66
CA ARG A 377 18.14 -14.78 -24.01
C ARG A 377 16.79 -14.38 -24.58
N ASP A 378 16.39 -13.19 -24.21
CA ASP A 378 14.99 -12.82 -24.19
C ASP A 378 14.60 -12.02 -25.43
N ALA A 379 13.31 -11.98 -25.70
CA ALA A 379 12.73 -11.28 -26.82
C ALA A 379 11.77 -10.19 -26.35
N TYR A 380 12.21 -8.94 -26.45
CA TYR A 380 11.40 -7.76 -26.14
C TYR A 380 10.76 -7.20 -27.40
N ILE A 381 9.52 -7.61 -27.66
CA ILE A 381 8.73 -7.25 -28.85
C ILE A 381 7.83 -6.06 -28.52
N ALA A 382 8.45 -4.89 -28.43
CA ALA A 382 7.79 -3.61 -28.16
C ALA A 382 7.56 -2.80 -29.45
N ARG A 383 6.29 -2.48 -29.78
CA ARG A 383 5.93 -1.74 -31.01
C ARG A 383 5.85 -0.21 -30.84
N ARG A 384 5.92 0.27 -29.60
CA ARG A 384 5.81 1.69 -29.26
C ARG A 384 7.12 2.21 -28.69
N GLU A 385 7.25 3.53 -28.64
CA GLU A 385 8.43 4.19 -28.07
C GLU A 385 8.24 4.55 -26.58
N ASP A 386 7.00 4.59 -26.08
CA ASP A 386 6.69 4.93 -24.69
C ASP A 386 6.65 3.70 -23.76
N VAL A 387 7.58 2.79 -23.93
CA VAL A 387 7.70 1.49 -23.22
C VAL A 387 9.14 1.28 -22.74
N MET A 388 9.41 0.14 -22.10
CA MET A 388 10.77 -0.29 -21.74
C MET A 388 11.48 0.75 -20.85
N GLY A 389 10.92 0.91 -19.65
CA GLY A 389 11.41 1.88 -18.68
C GLY A 389 11.07 3.33 -19.02
N TYR A 390 10.14 3.60 -19.95
CA TYR A 390 9.71 4.96 -20.28
C TYR A 390 9.14 5.69 -19.07
N SER A 391 9.47 6.97 -18.87
CA SER A 391 8.80 7.81 -17.89
C SER A 391 9.02 9.30 -18.13
N ASP A 392 7.93 10.06 -18.11
CA ASP A 392 7.94 11.52 -18.30
C ASP A 392 6.98 12.23 -17.34
N LYS A 393 6.79 13.54 -17.51
CA LYS A 393 5.81 14.30 -16.76
C LYS A 393 4.39 13.93 -17.19
N ARG A 394 3.53 13.67 -16.22
CA ARG A 394 2.08 13.59 -16.42
C ARG A 394 1.40 14.34 -15.27
N ARG A 395 0.38 15.15 -15.59
CA ARG A 395 -0.36 15.97 -14.61
C ARG A 395 0.55 16.86 -13.72
N GLU A 396 1.59 17.45 -14.32
CA GLU A 396 2.57 18.33 -13.63
C GLU A 396 3.53 17.65 -12.65
N TYR A 397 3.48 16.32 -12.48
CA TYR A 397 4.40 15.54 -11.67
C TYR A 397 5.18 14.53 -12.53
N GLY A 398 6.32 14.03 -12.02
CA GLY A 398 7.07 12.96 -12.66
C GLY A 398 6.56 11.59 -12.22
N MET A 399 6.74 10.58 -13.07
CA MET A 399 6.60 9.16 -12.71
C MET A 399 7.97 8.49 -12.72
N ILE A 400 8.05 7.24 -12.26
CA ILE A 400 9.27 6.42 -12.35
C ILE A 400 8.98 5.25 -13.28
N GLY A 401 9.88 5.03 -14.23
CA GLY A 401 9.88 3.88 -15.11
C GLY A 401 11.27 3.26 -15.15
N VAL A 402 11.33 1.96 -14.87
CA VAL A 402 12.57 1.19 -14.77
C VAL A 402 12.37 -0.13 -15.50
N MET A 403 13.21 -0.38 -16.49
CA MET A 403 13.40 -1.70 -17.09
C MET A 403 14.81 -2.17 -16.82
N LEU A 404 14.94 -3.34 -16.23
CA LEU A 404 16.21 -4.01 -16.00
C LEU A 404 16.17 -5.33 -16.74
N ASP A 405 17.14 -5.54 -17.61
CA ASP A 405 17.54 -6.83 -18.12
C ASP A 405 18.99 -7.02 -17.65
N LEU A 406 19.24 -8.05 -16.84
CA LEU A 406 20.46 -8.17 -16.06
C LEU A 406 21.47 -9.16 -16.65
N ALA A 407 21.07 -10.10 -17.51
CA ALA A 407 21.99 -11.04 -18.14
C ALA A 407 21.39 -11.63 -19.41
N GLY A 408 22.12 -11.58 -20.52
CA GLY A 408 21.66 -12.30 -21.70
C GLY A 408 22.31 -11.84 -22.99
N GLU A 409 21.95 -12.53 -24.07
CA GLU A 409 22.14 -12.01 -25.43
C GLU A 409 20.76 -11.90 -26.10
N ASP A 410 20.15 -10.73 -25.93
CA ASP A 410 18.73 -10.52 -26.11
C ASP A 410 18.37 -9.94 -27.49
N ARG A 411 17.07 -9.88 -27.76
CA ARG A 411 16.50 -9.41 -29.02
C ARG A 411 15.49 -8.33 -28.77
N TYR A 412 15.76 -7.16 -29.35
CA TYR A 412 14.91 -6.00 -29.25
C TYR A 412 14.25 -5.67 -30.57
N ALA A 413 12.91 -5.55 -30.58
CA ALA A 413 12.17 -5.03 -31.72
C ALA A 413 12.25 -3.50 -31.83
N ALA A 414 12.34 -2.81 -30.69
CA ALA A 414 12.46 -1.36 -30.62
C ALA A 414 13.87 -0.89 -31.02
N SER A 415 13.97 0.22 -31.75
CA SER A 415 15.26 0.70 -32.29
C SER A 415 16.26 1.23 -31.26
N PHE A 416 15.84 1.40 -30.00
CA PHE A 416 16.69 1.93 -28.92
C PHE A 416 17.17 0.87 -27.93
N GLY A 417 16.46 -0.26 -27.80
CA GLY A 417 16.89 -1.41 -27.02
C GLY A 417 18.01 -2.16 -27.73
N ALA A 418 19.03 -2.58 -26.99
CA ALA A 418 20.15 -3.35 -27.50
C ALA A 418 20.96 -3.93 -26.33
N ASN A 419 21.67 -5.02 -26.59
CA ASN A 419 22.48 -5.70 -25.59
C ASN A 419 23.61 -4.80 -25.06
N ASP A 420 23.97 -4.97 -23.80
CA ASP A 420 25.05 -4.26 -23.09
C ASP A 420 24.87 -2.72 -23.12
N ARG A 421 23.63 -2.25 -23.01
CA ARG A 421 23.30 -0.84 -23.25
C ARG A 421 22.37 -0.26 -22.20
N TRP A 422 22.68 0.98 -21.85
CA TRP A 422 21.75 1.86 -21.15
C TRP A 422 21.00 2.74 -22.15
N TRP A 423 19.69 2.89 -21.97
CA TRP A 423 18.89 3.86 -22.70
C TRP A 423 18.08 4.77 -21.78
N HIS A 424 18.03 6.04 -22.18
CA HIS A 424 17.28 7.10 -21.53
C HIS A 424 16.53 7.89 -22.62
N HIS A 425 15.39 7.37 -23.06
CA HIS A 425 14.59 8.00 -24.12
C HIS A 425 13.45 8.87 -23.57
N SER A 426 13.40 9.05 -22.25
CA SER A 426 12.40 9.85 -21.54
C SER A 426 12.99 10.53 -20.28
N THR A 427 12.24 11.47 -19.68
CA THR A 427 12.78 12.39 -18.65
C THR A 427 13.19 11.74 -17.34
N PHE A 428 12.44 10.73 -16.89
CA PHE A 428 12.60 10.05 -15.60
C PHE A 428 12.68 8.53 -15.74
N GLY A 429 12.78 8.06 -16.98
CA GLY A 429 12.81 6.65 -17.33
C GLY A 429 14.23 6.15 -17.55
N VAL A 430 14.45 4.89 -17.24
CA VAL A 430 15.69 4.18 -17.56
C VAL A 430 15.37 2.76 -17.98
N GLY A 431 16.02 2.32 -19.05
CA GLY A 431 16.18 0.90 -19.31
C GLY A 431 17.65 0.56 -19.43
N VAL A 432 17.98 -0.66 -19.02
CA VAL A 432 19.32 -1.23 -19.11
C VAL A 432 19.21 -2.68 -19.50
N ASP A 433 20.17 -3.08 -20.32
CA ASP A 433 20.52 -4.46 -20.62
C ASP A 433 22.00 -4.65 -20.25
N LEU A 434 22.33 -5.77 -19.61
CA LEU A 434 23.68 -6.15 -19.22
C LEU A 434 23.97 -7.57 -19.76
N GLY A 435 25.10 -7.79 -20.42
CA GLY A 435 25.48 -9.12 -20.94
C GLY A 435 25.93 -10.14 -19.89
N SER A 436 25.91 -9.78 -18.61
CA SER A 436 26.11 -10.71 -17.50
C SER A 436 25.58 -10.12 -16.21
N ALA A 437 24.81 -10.91 -15.44
CA ALA A 437 24.30 -10.50 -14.15
C ALA A 437 25.48 -10.04 -13.28
N PRO A 438 25.42 -8.83 -12.70
CA PRO A 438 26.38 -8.48 -11.66
C PRO A 438 26.29 -9.58 -10.59
N PRO A 439 27.41 -10.12 -10.09
CA PRO A 439 27.36 -11.19 -9.11
C PRO A 439 26.48 -10.76 -7.95
N LEU A 440 25.37 -11.47 -7.73
CA LEU A 440 24.50 -11.27 -6.57
C LEU A 440 25.32 -11.66 -5.34
N SER A 441 26.07 -10.69 -4.80
CA SER A 441 26.82 -10.89 -3.56
C SER A 441 25.79 -11.03 -2.46
N SER A 442 25.60 -12.26 -1.97
CA SER A 442 24.94 -12.53 -0.71
C SER A 442 25.61 -11.71 0.38
N THR A 443 24.96 -10.63 0.81
CA THR A 443 25.26 -9.82 2.00
C THR A 443 26.74 -9.77 2.40
N GLU A 444 27.49 -8.85 1.81
CA GLU A 444 28.46 -8.09 2.58
C GLU A 444 28.18 -6.60 2.35
N THR A 445 28.03 -5.88 3.47
CA THR A 445 28.09 -4.43 3.51
C THR A 445 29.47 -3.98 3.00
N ALA A 446 29.63 -3.86 1.69
CA ALA A 446 30.83 -3.33 1.07
C ALA A 446 30.68 -1.82 0.94
N ALA A 447 31.55 -1.11 1.66
CA ALA A 447 31.72 0.33 1.54
C ALA A 447 32.01 0.73 0.09
N ASP A 448 31.42 1.85 -0.31
CA ASP A 448 31.61 2.58 -1.57
C ASP A 448 33.10 2.59 -1.99
N PRO A 449 33.49 2.12 -3.20
CA PRO A 449 34.85 2.22 -3.66
C PRO A 449 35.14 3.69 -3.97
N LEU A 450 35.74 4.38 -3.00
CA LEU A 450 36.28 5.73 -3.17
C LEU A 450 37.24 5.73 -4.37
N LEU A 451 36.80 6.34 -5.46
CA LEU A 451 37.65 6.81 -6.56
C LEU A 451 38.83 7.59 -5.97
N THR A 452 40.02 7.46 -6.57
CA THR A 452 41.19 8.19 -6.07
C THR A 452 41.01 9.70 -6.29
N GLU A 453 41.52 10.51 -5.36
CA GLU A 453 41.41 11.99 -5.39
C GLU A 453 41.93 12.64 -6.70
N GLY A 454 42.77 11.93 -7.46
CA GLY A 454 43.31 12.36 -8.75
C GLY A 454 42.36 12.18 -9.93
N GLU A 455 41.56 11.12 -9.94
CA GLU A 455 40.62 10.79 -11.04
C GLU A 455 39.34 11.63 -10.95
N HIS A 456 38.92 11.99 -9.74
CA HIS A 456 37.82 12.94 -9.52
C HIS A 456 38.08 14.32 -10.15
N ARG A 457 39.32 14.83 -10.15
CA ARG A 457 39.63 16.20 -10.59
C ARG A 457 39.54 16.39 -12.10
N GLN A 458 39.70 15.34 -12.92
CA GLN A 458 39.72 15.45 -14.38
C GLN A 458 38.33 15.54 -15.04
N LYS A 459 37.26 15.11 -14.34
CA LYS A 459 35.89 15.09 -14.90
C LYS A 459 34.97 16.23 -14.40
N VAL A 460 35.42 17.01 -13.43
CA VAL A 460 34.69 18.19 -12.95
C VAL A 460 34.89 19.34 -13.93
N ALA A 461 33.79 19.90 -14.45
CA ALA A 461 33.85 20.95 -15.45
C ALA A 461 34.49 22.25 -14.91
N ALA A 462 34.96 23.12 -15.81
CA ALA A 462 35.55 24.41 -15.43
C ALA A 462 34.57 25.58 -15.51
N ALA A 463 33.58 25.52 -16.41
CA ALA A 463 32.62 26.61 -16.65
C ALA A 463 31.43 26.54 -15.67
N PRO A 464 30.92 27.69 -15.16
CA PRO A 464 29.79 27.75 -14.24
C PRO A 464 28.55 26.98 -14.72
N GLU A 465 28.19 27.12 -15.99
CA GLU A 465 27.01 26.49 -16.57
C GLU A 465 27.15 24.97 -16.58
N SER A 466 28.30 24.45 -16.97
CA SER A 466 28.58 23.01 -17.01
C SER A 466 28.68 22.42 -15.61
N LEU A 467 29.30 23.15 -14.68
CA LEU A 467 29.34 22.79 -13.28
C LEU A 467 27.93 22.73 -12.68
N PHE A 468 27.05 23.66 -13.02
CA PHE A 468 25.70 23.66 -12.48
C PHE A 468 24.83 22.52 -13.04
N VAL A 469 25.07 22.12 -14.29
CA VAL A 469 24.51 20.88 -14.84
C VAL A 469 25.01 19.66 -14.05
N GLN A 470 26.30 19.60 -13.73
CA GLN A 470 26.86 18.53 -12.88
C GLN A 470 26.30 18.57 -11.45
N ALA A 471 26.12 19.74 -10.85
CA ALA A 471 25.57 19.93 -9.51
C ALA A 471 24.06 19.64 -9.42
N SER A 472 23.32 19.78 -10.52
CA SER A 472 21.87 19.49 -10.59
C SER A 472 21.58 18.10 -11.18
N ASN A 473 22.59 17.24 -11.27
CA ASN A 473 22.54 15.98 -12.01
C ASN A 473 21.64 14.93 -11.32
N PRO A 474 20.66 14.36 -12.03
CA PRO A 474 19.78 13.31 -11.50
C PRO A 474 20.34 11.89 -11.59
N PHE A 475 21.37 11.65 -12.39
CA PHE A 475 21.83 10.29 -12.70
C PHE A 475 22.67 9.73 -11.56
N SER A 476 22.25 8.59 -10.98
CA SER A 476 22.97 7.90 -9.89
C SER A 476 24.43 7.64 -10.23
N ALA A 477 24.71 7.27 -11.48
CA ALA A 477 26.06 7.04 -12.00
C ALA A 477 26.96 8.28 -11.98
N LEU A 478 26.40 9.50 -11.89
CA LEU A 478 27.13 10.76 -11.87
C LEU A 478 26.95 11.51 -10.53
N GLN A 479 26.31 10.89 -9.54
CA GLN A 479 26.15 11.50 -8.21
C GLN A 479 27.51 11.82 -7.57
N TYR A 480 28.54 11.02 -7.85
CA TYR A 480 29.90 11.28 -7.40
C TYR A 480 30.49 12.61 -7.93
N LEU A 481 29.91 13.21 -8.98
CA LEU A 481 30.30 14.52 -9.52
C LEU A 481 29.50 15.69 -8.91
N VAL A 482 28.36 15.41 -8.27
CA VAL A 482 27.45 16.45 -7.74
C VAL A 482 28.16 17.26 -6.67
N GLU A 483 28.64 16.61 -5.61
CA GLU A 483 29.32 17.33 -4.53
C GLU A 483 30.61 18.06 -4.99
N PRO A 484 31.51 17.45 -5.79
CA PRO A 484 32.66 18.16 -6.35
C PRO A 484 32.28 19.39 -7.19
N ALA A 485 31.24 19.29 -8.02
CA ALA A 485 30.78 20.41 -8.84
C ALA A 485 30.17 21.53 -7.97
N GLU A 486 29.40 21.17 -6.94
CA GLU A 486 28.87 22.12 -5.97
C GLU A 486 29.97 22.83 -5.18
N ASN A 487 31.00 22.09 -4.77
CA ASN A 487 32.17 22.65 -4.10
C ASN A 487 32.90 23.64 -5.02
N ARG A 488 33.10 23.28 -6.28
CA ARG A 488 33.78 24.15 -7.24
C ARG A 488 32.99 25.40 -7.57
N LEU A 489 31.66 25.31 -7.72
CA LEU A 489 30.81 26.49 -7.83
C LEU A 489 30.90 27.37 -6.57
N ALA A 490 30.89 26.76 -5.39
CA ALA A 490 31.04 27.51 -4.16
C ALA A 490 32.44 28.18 -4.03
N ASP A 491 33.49 27.59 -4.60
CA ASP A 491 34.83 28.20 -4.62
C ASP A 491 34.95 29.40 -5.58
N MET A 492 34.03 29.54 -6.55
CA MET A 492 34.01 30.66 -7.50
C MET A 492 33.47 31.97 -6.90
N GLY A 493 32.75 31.89 -5.77
CA GLY A 493 32.24 33.01 -4.99
C GLY A 493 31.55 34.13 -5.79
N ASP A 494 31.96 35.39 -5.54
CA ASP A 494 31.41 36.62 -6.14
C ASP A 494 31.25 36.59 -7.66
N SER A 495 32.09 35.84 -8.37
CA SER A 495 32.04 35.73 -9.83
C SER A 495 30.74 35.08 -10.36
N LEU A 496 30.00 34.39 -9.50
CA LEU A 496 28.73 33.75 -9.85
C LEU A 496 27.51 34.67 -9.71
N ALA A 497 27.62 35.92 -9.25
CA ALA A 497 26.45 36.76 -8.98
C ALA A 497 25.48 36.88 -10.18
N GLY A 498 26.01 37.08 -11.39
CA GLY A 498 25.18 37.11 -12.61
C GLY A 498 24.57 35.75 -12.96
N PHE A 499 25.29 34.66 -12.69
CA PHE A 499 24.82 33.29 -12.89
C PHE A 499 23.67 32.93 -11.94
N TRP A 500 23.79 33.30 -10.66
CA TRP A 500 22.73 33.14 -9.66
C TRP A 500 21.46 33.87 -10.08
N ALA A 501 21.57 35.15 -10.46
CA ALA A 501 20.44 35.96 -10.92
C ALA A 501 19.67 35.28 -12.06
N ALA A 502 20.39 34.68 -13.03
CA ALA A 502 19.78 33.96 -14.14
C ALA A 502 19.09 32.65 -13.72
N LYS A 503 19.62 31.92 -12.73
CA LYS A 503 19.09 30.62 -12.29
C LYS A 503 17.97 30.69 -11.26
N LEU A 504 17.79 31.81 -10.55
CA LEU A 504 16.69 31.98 -9.59
C LEU A 504 15.30 31.80 -10.22
N ALA A 505 15.15 32.09 -11.51
CA ALA A 505 13.89 31.92 -12.24
C ALA A 505 13.56 30.45 -12.56
N SER A 506 14.47 29.51 -12.31
CA SER A 506 14.31 28.12 -12.74
C SER A 506 13.07 27.46 -12.14
N GLU A 507 12.33 26.79 -13.02
CA GLU A 507 11.19 25.94 -12.63
C GLU A 507 11.60 24.49 -12.38
N SER A 508 12.84 24.11 -12.73
CA SER A 508 13.38 22.76 -12.53
C SER A 508 13.61 22.52 -11.05
N ALA A 509 12.89 21.55 -10.46
CA ALA A 509 13.09 21.16 -9.06
C ALA A 509 14.55 20.80 -8.77
N ARG A 510 15.25 20.15 -9.71
CA ARG A 510 16.65 19.73 -9.58
C ARG A 510 17.60 20.92 -9.51
N GLU A 511 17.45 21.86 -10.43
CA GLU A 511 18.24 23.10 -10.42
C GLU A 511 17.96 23.88 -9.13
N ARG A 512 16.70 23.98 -8.72
CA ARG A 512 16.30 24.63 -7.46
C ARG A 512 16.96 23.99 -6.24
N TRP A 513 17.04 22.66 -6.17
CA TRP A 513 17.75 21.94 -5.11
C TRP A 513 19.26 22.13 -5.16
N ALA A 514 19.86 22.15 -6.36
CA ALA A 514 21.28 22.46 -6.52
C ALA A 514 21.59 23.90 -6.04
N LEU A 515 20.75 24.89 -6.38
CA LEU A 515 20.88 26.26 -5.88
C LEU A 515 20.90 26.29 -4.34
N VAL A 516 20.04 25.52 -3.69
CA VAL A 516 20.00 25.41 -2.22
C VAL A 516 21.30 24.83 -1.66
N ARG A 517 21.79 23.71 -2.20
CA ARG A 517 23.01 23.05 -1.69
C ARG A 517 24.27 23.86 -1.94
N ILE A 518 24.39 24.45 -3.13
CA ILE A 518 25.53 25.33 -3.46
C ILE A 518 25.48 26.58 -2.56
N HIS A 519 24.30 27.18 -2.33
CA HIS A 519 24.17 28.33 -1.44
C HIS A 519 24.57 27.99 0.01
N GLN A 520 24.21 26.81 0.52
CA GLN A 520 24.69 26.31 1.82
C GLN A 520 26.21 26.14 1.86
N LYS A 521 26.84 25.72 0.76
CA LYS A 521 28.29 25.54 0.63
C LYS A 521 29.05 26.86 0.51
N LEU A 522 28.53 27.85 -0.23
CA LEU A 522 29.06 29.23 -0.25
C LEU A 522 29.08 29.83 1.16
N PHE A 523 27.95 29.65 1.83
CA PHE A 523 27.77 30.06 3.20
C PHE A 523 28.74 29.41 4.19
N ALA A 524 28.98 28.10 4.08
CA ALA A 524 29.93 27.40 4.94
C ALA A 524 31.37 27.95 4.79
N ARG A 525 31.69 28.56 3.64
CA ARG A 525 32.97 29.24 3.35
C ARG A 525 33.01 30.70 3.81
N GLY A 526 31.91 31.24 4.33
CA GLY A 526 31.81 32.65 4.75
C GLY A 526 31.54 33.64 3.62
N ASP A 527 31.18 33.15 2.43
CA ASP A 527 30.82 34.01 1.30
C ASP A 527 29.36 34.49 1.42
N LEU A 528 29.18 35.81 1.55
CA LEU A 528 27.88 36.49 1.67
C LEU A 528 27.58 37.39 0.46
N SER A 529 28.36 37.33 -0.62
CA SER A 529 28.26 38.21 -1.78
C SER A 529 26.95 38.10 -2.55
N SER A 530 26.32 36.93 -2.51
CA SER A 530 25.01 36.70 -3.14
C SER A 530 23.83 37.29 -2.36
N VAL A 531 24.01 37.64 -1.08
CA VAL A 531 22.93 38.07 -0.18
C VAL A 531 22.26 39.38 -0.65
N PRO A 532 22.98 40.45 -1.02
CA PRO A 532 22.34 41.67 -1.54
C PRO A 532 21.47 41.42 -2.78
N MET A 533 21.99 40.63 -3.74
CA MET A 533 21.24 40.26 -4.95
C MET A 533 20.00 39.41 -4.63
N LEU A 534 20.08 38.50 -3.66
CA LEU A 534 18.93 37.72 -3.20
C LEU A 534 17.89 38.62 -2.52
N ILE A 535 18.32 39.60 -1.72
CA ILE A 535 17.42 40.57 -1.08
C ILE A 535 16.68 41.40 -2.14
N ASP A 536 17.38 41.88 -3.17
CA ASP A 536 16.76 42.61 -4.28
C ASP A 536 15.80 41.72 -5.07
N SER A 537 16.13 40.44 -5.25
CA SER A 537 15.31 39.46 -5.95
C SER A 537 13.97 39.16 -5.27
N LEU A 538 13.79 39.51 -3.99
CA LEU A 538 12.49 39.45 -3.30
C LEU A 538 11.44 40.39 -3.92
N GLN A 539 11.87 41.43 -4.65
CA GLN A 539 10.98 42.36 -5.35
C GLN A 539 10.71 41.97 -6.82
N SER A 540 11.26 40.83 -7.27
CA SER A 540 11.11 40.40 -8.66
C SER A 540 9.64 40.21 -9.05
N PRO A 541 9.21 40.68 -10.24
CA PRO A 541 7.88 40.37 -10.77
C PRO A 541 7.73 38.86 -11.04
N SER A 542 8.82 38.14 -11.32
CA SER A 542 8.82 36.68 -11.48
C SER A 542 8.55 36.00 -10.14
N GLY A 543 7.43 35.30 -10.05
CA GLY A 543 7.06 34.54 -8.85
C GLY A 543 8.06 33.44 -8.50
N SER A 544 8.66 32.79 -9.50
CA SER A 544 9.66 31.74 -9.31
C SER A 544 10.95 32.31 -8.72
N THR A 545 11.45 33.41 -9.29
CA THR A 545 12.62 34.15 -8.77
C THR A 545 12.41 34.62 -7.35
N ARG A 546 11.27 35.28 -7.08
CA ARG A 546 10.95 35.80 -5.75
C ARG A 546 10.87 34.70 -4.69
N ARG A 547 10.18 33.58 -4.98
CA ARG A 547 10.05 32.46 -4.05
C ARG A 547 11.38 31.73 -3.84
N MET A 548 12.18 31.55 -4.89
CA MET A 548 13.51 30.95 -4.73
C MET A 548 14.41 31.84 -3.87
N ALA A 549 14.45 33.15 -4.14
CA ALA A 549 15.19 34.10 -3.32
C ALA A 549 14.73 34.08 -1.86
N ALA A 550 13.42 34.04 -1.62
CA ALA A 550 12.87 33.92 -0.28
C ALA A 550 13.33 32.65 0.44
N HIS A 551 13.29 31.50 -0.26
CA HIS A 551 13.71 30.21 0.28
C HIS A 551 15.20 30.18 0.64
N LEU A 552 16.07 30.72 -0.23
CA LEU A 552 17.51 30.79 0.01
C LEU A 552 17.85 31.74 1.17
N LEU A 553 17.15 32.87 1.32
CA LEU A 553 17.34 33.78 2.44
C LEU A 553 16.82 33.25 3.78
N GLY A 554 16.11 32.13 3.80
CA GLY A 554 15.62 31.51 5.03
C GLY A 554 16.70 30.87 5.91
N PHE A 555 17.94 30.68 5.44
CA PHE A 555 18.96 30.01 6.25
C PHE A 555 19.39 30.83 7.48
N PRO A 556 19.54 30.23 8.69
CA PRO A 556 19.64 30.91 9.99
C PRO A 556 20.65 32.06 10.18
N LYS A 557 21.58 32.26 9.24
CA LYS A 557 22.66 33.25 9.36
C LYS A 557 22.45 34.49 8.45
N TYR A 558 21.23 34.73 7.95
CA TYR A 558 20.84 35.98 7.28
C TYR A 558 19.75 36.76 8.03
N PRO A 559 19.95 37.12 9.32
CA PRO A 559 18.95 37.87 10.08
C PRO A 559 18.61 39.24 9.47
N GLU A 560 19.50 39.81 8.64
CA GLU A 560 19.27 41.03 7.88
C GLU A 560 18.21 40.88 6.76
N ALA A 561 17.93 39.66 6.31
CA ALA A 561 16.89 39.39 5.32
C ALA A 561 15.48 39.38 5.93
N ALA A 562 15.37 39.19 7.25
CA ALA A 562 14.09 39.03 7.93
C ALA A 562 13.12 40.21 7.72
N PRO A 563 13.52 41.50 7.78
CA PRO A 563 12.62 42.61 7.49
C PRO A 563 12.07 42.58 6.06
N ARG A 564 12.86 42.11 5.08
CA ARG A 564 12.44 42.03 3.68
C ARG A 564 11.54 40.83 3.41
N LEU A 565 11.84 39.68 4.02
CA LEU A 565 10.97 38.50 4.01
C LEU A 565 9.62 38.78 4.71
N ALA A 566 9.61 39.57 5.78
CA ALA A 566 8.39 39.94 6.49
C ALA A 566 7.38 40.70 5.60
N VAL A 567 7.87 41.52 4.66
CA VAL A 567 7.00 42.21 3.67
C VAL A 567 6.25 41.19 2.80
N LEU A 568 6.89 40.07 2.46
CA LEU A 568 6.29 39.04 1.61
C LEU A 568 5.15 38.26 2.28
N LEU A 569 5.02 38.34 3.61
CA LEU A 569 3.88 37.76 4.32
C LEU A 569 2.55 38.41 3.93
N GLN A 570 2.54 39.61 3.36
CA GLN A 570 1.32 40.29 2.88
C GLN A 570 1.16 40.23 1.36
N HIS A 571 1.96 39.42 0.67
CA HIS A 571 1.96 39.37 -0.79
C HIS A 571 0.65 38.74 -1.34
N PRO A 572 0.09 39.22 -2.47
CA PRO A 572 -1.16 38.70 -3.03
C PRO A 572 -1.09 37.21 -3.42
N ASP A 573 0.05 36.76 -3.96
CA ASP A 573 0.31 35.33 -4.22
C ASP A 573 0.52 34.53 -2.93
N TRP A 574 -0.37 33.57 -2.67
CA TRP A 574 -0.32 32.71 -1.48
C TRP A 574 0.94 31.84 -1.41
N LYS A 575 1.49 31.41 -2.56
CA LYS A 575 2.74 30.63 -2.59
C LYS A 575 3.92 31.45 -2.08
N THR A 576 3.90 32.76 -2.36
CA THR A 576 4.90 33.72 -1.84
C THR A 576 4.76 33.88 -0.33
N ARG A 577 3.53 34.02 0.19
CA ARG A 577 3.28 34.12 1.64
C ARG A 577 3.75 32.87 2.39
N GLN A 578 3.44 31.68 1.87
CA GLN A 578 3.86 30.40 2.45
C GLN A 578 5.38 30.32 2.58
N VAL A 579 6.11 30.51 1.47
CA VAL A 579 7.57 30.41 1.45
C VAL A 579 8.20 31.47 2.36
N ALA A 580 7.64 32.67 2.43
CA ALA A 580 8.11 33.70 3.35
C ALA A 580 7.96 33.29 4.83
N ALA A 581 6.83 32.68 5.21
CA ALA A 581 6.60 32.17 6.55
C ALA A 581 7.57 31.02 6.90
N GLU A 582 7.77 30.07 6.00
CA GLU A 582 8.74 28.97 6.15
C GLU A 582 10.18 29.47 6.25
N SER A 583 10.53 30.54 5.53
CA SER A 583 11.88 31.10 5.54
C SER A 583 12.16 31.87 6.83
N LEU A 584 11.18 32.64 7.33
CA LEU A 584 11.28 33.34 8.61
C LEU A 584 11.34 32.38 9.81
N TRP A 585 10.63 31.25 9.75
CA TRP A 585 10.74 30.16 10.72
C TRP A 585 12.19 29.69 10.90
N ARG A 586 12.88 29.44 9.78
CA ARG A 586 14.27 28.96 9.76
C ARG A 586 15.24 30.01 10.30
N LEU A 587 14.97 31.31 10.06
CA LEU A 587 15.76 32.41 10.61
C LEU A 587 15.63 32.58 12.13
N LYS A 588 14.60 32.01 12.74
CA LYS A 588 14.30 32.13 14.18
C LYS A 588 14.17 33.60 14.66
N ASP A 589 13.79 34.51 13.75
CA ASP A 589 13.60 35.92 14.10
C ASP A 589 12.26 36.12 14.80
N THR A 590 12.29 36.48 16.09
CA THR A 590 11.11 36.71 16.91
C THR A 590 10.39 38.02 16.57
N ARG A 591 11.04 38.96 15.87
CA ARG A 591 10.47 40.27 15.52
C ARG A 591 9.31 40.16 14.53
N VAL A 592 9.17 39.02 13.83
CA VAL A 592 8.11 38.78 12.85
C VAL A 592 6.87 38.09 13.42
N GLU A 593 6.85 37.82 14.74
CA GLU A 593 5.76 37.09 15.40
C GLU A 593 4.37 37.65 15.05
N LEU A 594 4.18 38.97 15.12
CA LEU A 594 2.87 39.58 14.85
C LEU A 594 2.41 39.34 13.40
N ALA A 595 3.33 39.36 12.45
CA ALA A 595 3.02 39.10 11.05
C ALA A 595 2.68 37.62 10.82
N LEU A 596 3.41 36.70 11.46
CA LEU A 596 3.11 35.26 11.39
C LEU A 596 1.76 34.92 12.06
N VAL A 597 1.44 35.58 13.19
CA VAL A 597 0.14 35.42 13.85
C VAL A 597 -1.02 35.81 12.91
N SER A 598 -0.86 36.87 12.12
CA SER A 598 -1.90 37.26 11.15
C SER A 598 -2.15 36.20 10.07
N LEU A 599 -1.12 35.45 9.68
CA LEU A 599 -1.22 34.37 8.68
C LEU A 599 -1.93 33.12 9.21
N LEU A 600 -2.11 32.97 10.52
CA LEU A 600 -2.97 31.92 11.06
C LEU A 600 -4.44 32.09 10.65
N GLU A 601 -4.84 33.26 10.15
CA GLU A 601 -6.18 33.54 9.62
C GLU A 601 -6.24 33.58 8.09
N ASP A 602 -5.16 33.17 7.40
CA ASP A 602 -5.13 33.16 5.95
C ASP A 602 -6.20 32.23 5.35
N SER A 603 -6.81 32.65 4.24
CA SER A 603 -7.74 31.84 3.45
C SER A 603 -7.20 30.47 3.04
N VAL A 604 -5.89 30.37 2.77
CA VAL A 604 -5.22 29.16 2.25
C VAL A 604 -4.63 28.34 3.39
N ALA A 605 -5.02 27.06 3.49
CA ALA A 605 -4.58 26.16 4.54
C ALA A 605 -3.05 25.96 4.60
N LEU A 606 -2.37 25.92 3.43
CA LEU A 606 -0.91 25.80 3.36
C LEU A 606 -0.19 27.00 4.00
N VAL A 607 -0.75 28.21 3.87
CA VAL A 607 -0.19 29.42 4.49
C VAL A 607 -0.40 29.38 6.01
N ARG A 608 -1.60 28.98 6.47
CA ARG A 608 -1.88 28.79 7.91
C ARG A 608 -0.96 27.73 8.54
N HIS A 609 -0.71 26.64 7.83
CA HIS A 609 0.20 25.58 8.25
C HIS A 609 1.64 26.10 8.39
N ALA A 610 2.15 26.79 7.38
CA ALA A 610 3.49 27.38 7.41
C ALA A 610 3.64 28.41 8.56
N ALA A 611 2.61 29.22 8.80
CA ALA A 611 2.58 30.16 9.92
C ALA A 611 2.60 29.47 11.29
N ALA A 612 1.82 28.39 11.46
CA ALA A 612 1.80 27.62 12.70
C ALA A 612 3.16 26.96 12.98
N LEU A 613 3.79 26.36 11.96
CA LEU A 613 5.15 25.82 12.07
C LEU A 613 6.17 26.92 12.42
N ALA A 614 6.05 28.10 11.79
CA ALA A 614 6.94 29.22 12.04
C ALA A 614 6.90 29.73 13.50
N LEU A 615 5.71 29.72 14.10
CA LEU A 615 5.53 30.15 15.48
C LEU A 615 6.06 29.13 16.51
N GLN A 616 6.37 27.89 16.11
CA GLN A 616 7.01 26.91 16.99
C GLN A 616 8.35 27.45 17.55
N THR A 617 9.18 28.04 16.68
CA THR A 617 10.52 28.53 17.04
C THR A 617 10.57 30.01 17.44
N CYS A 618 9.59 30.82 17.00
CA CYS A 618 9.60 32.28 17.19
C CYS A 618 8.46 32.83 18.06
N GLY A 619 7.49 32.02 18.46
CA GLY A 619 6.32 32.52 19.19
C GLY A 619 6.66 33.04 20.60
N THR A 620 5.81 33.90 21.15
CA THR A 620 5.73 34.22 22.59
C THR A 620 4.42 33.72 23.18
N SER A 621 4.18 33.95 24.48
CA SER A 621 2.89 33.68 25.12
C SER A 621 1.70 34.34 24.40
N ARG A 622 1.96 35.40 23.61
CA ARG A 622 0.96 36.06 22.77
C ARG A 622 0.49 35.19 21.61
N SER A 623 1.41 34.52 20.90
CA SER A 623 1.08 33.61 19.80
C SER A 623 0.34 32.34 20.24
N ASP A 624 0.57 31.87 21.48
CA ASP A 624 -0.04 30.65 22.02
C ASP A 624 -1.58 30.69 21.95
N THR A 625 -2.19 31.86 22.23
CA THR A 625 -3.65 32.03 22.19
C THR A 625 -4.21 31.81 20.78
N MET A 626 -3.49 32.27 19.75
CA MET A 626 -3.95 32.15 18.36
C MET A 626 -3.69 30.73 17.81
N LEU A 627 -2.57 30.12 18.20
CA LEU A 627 -2.27 28.72 17.88
C LEU A 627 -3.30 27.77 18.49
N VAL A 628 -3.75 28.01 19.73
CA VAL A 628 -4.79 27.19 20.37
C VAL A 628 -6.09 27.19 19.54
N ARG A 629 -6.48 28.34 18.98
CA ARG A 629 -7.65 28.41 18.07
C ARG A 629 -7.48 27.57 16.80
N ARG A 630 -6.24 27.31 16.38
CA ARG A 630 -5.93 26.46 15.21
C ARG A 630 -5.99 24.97 15.50
N LEU A 631 -6.10 24.54 16.76
CA LEU A 631 -6.38 23.14 17.10
C LEU A 631 -7.78 22.70 16.62
N SER A 632 -8.66 23.66 16.31
CA SER A 632 -9.99 23.45 15.70
C SER A 632 -10.04 23.79 14.20
N ASP A 633 -8.90 23.99 13.53
CA ASP A 633 -8.89 24.38 12.12
C ASP A 633 -9.54 23.27 11.26
N GLN A 634 -10.25 23.67 10.19
CA GLN A 634 -10.88 22.73 9.25
C GLN A 634 -9.85 21.80 8.59
N SER A 635 -8.62 22.29 8.39
CA SER A 635 -7.54 21.54 7.76
C SER A 635 -6.69 20.77 8.77
N GLN A 636 -6.56 19.46 8.57
CA GLN A 636 -5.78 18.58 9.44
C GLN A 636 -4.29 18.98 9.53
N ILE A 637 -3.68 19.42 8.42
CA ILE A 637 -2.27 19.84 8.43
C ILE A 637 -2.04 21.08 9.30
N VAL A 638 -3.05 21.94 9.45
CA VAL A 638 -2.98 23.14 10.30
C VAL A 638 -3.13 22.74 11.77
N ARG A 639 -4.07 21.83 12.09
CA ARG A 639 -4.24 21.31 13.45
C ARG A 639 -2.97 20.64 13.96
N TYR A 640 -2.33 19.82 13.12
CA TYR A 640 -1.08 19.14 13.46
C TYR A 640 0.08 20.13 13.67
N ALA A 641 0.24 21.13 12.81
CA ALA A 641 1.28 22.15 13.00
C ALA A 641 1.07 22.96 14.29
N ALA A 642 -0.19 23.31 14.62
CA ALA A 642 -0.52 23.98 15.86
C ALA A 642 -0.23 23.12 17.10
N GLU A 643 -0.55 21.82 17.05
CA GLU A 643 -0.22 20.84 18.09
C GLU A 643 1.30 20.79 18.35
N GLN A 644 2.10 20.63 17.28
CA GLN A 644 3.56 20.58 17.37
C GLN A 644 4.15 21.90 17.88
N ALA A 645 3.63 23.03 17.42
CA ALA A 645 4.06 24.34 17.87
C ALA A 645 3.81 24.56 19.36
N LEU A 646 2.65 24.16 19.87
CA LEU A 646 2.27 24.35 21.27
C LEU A 646 2.94 23.33 22.21
N GLY A 647 3.18 22.10 21.76
CA GLY A 647 3.72 21.03 22.60
C GLY A 647 5.11 21.29 23.15
N THR A 648 5.92 22.11 22.47
CA THR A 648 7.26 22.50 22.94
C THR A 648 7.28 23.75 23.81
N ARG A 649 6.12 24.32 24.17
CA ARG A 649 6.00 25.67 24.78
C ARG A 649 5.42 25.62 26.19
N ALA A 650 6.28 25.81 27.19
CA ALA A 650 5.85 25.83 28.60
C ALA A 650 4.77 26.90 28.89
N THR A 651 4.82 28.06 28.21
CA THR A 651 3.83 29.14 28.36
C THR A 651 2.42 28.75 27.88
N ALA A 652 2.32 27.82 26.93
CA ALA A 652 1.06 27.36 26.37
C ALA A 652 0.31 26.40 27.30
N ARG A 653 0.99 25.84 28.31
CA ARG A 653 0.46 24.74 29.15
C ARG A 653 -0.89 25.07 29.78
N LYS A 654 -1.03 26.25 30.39
CA LYS A 654 -2.29 26.68 31.00
C LYS A 654 -3.42 26.74 29.97
N LEU A 655 -3.14 27.24 28.77
CA LEU A 655 -4.12 27.33 27.68
C LEU A 655 -4.48 25.94 27.13
N LEU A 656 -3.50 25.05 26.99
CA LEU A 656 -3.71 23.67 26.58
C LEU A 656 -4.55 22.89 27.59
N LEU A 657 -4.29 23.04 28.90
CA LEU A 657 -5.11 22.43 29.96
C LEU A 657 -6.55 22.94 29.94
N GLN A 658 -6.75 24.24 29.68
CA GLN A 658 -8.10 24.82 29.50
C GLN A 658 -8.78 24.31 28.21
N THR A 659 -8.02 24.09 27.15
CA THR A 659 -8.55 23.60 25.87
C THR A 659 -8.89 22.11 25.91
N ALA A 660 -8.11 21.32 26.67
CA ALA A 660 -8.33 19.89 26.87
C ALA A 660 -9.69 19.58 27.52
N VAL A 661 -10.25 20.52 28.30
CA VAL A 661 -11.58 20.39 28.92
C VAL A 661 -12.69 21.10 28.13
N SER A 662 -12.40 21.60 26.92
CA SER A 662 -13.39 22.29 26.09
C SER A 662 -14.36 21.32 25.40
N GLN A 663 -15.52 21.82 24.97
CA GLN A 663 -16.50 21.01 24.23
C GLN A 663 -16.11 20.74 22.76
N ASP A 664 -15.07 21.41 22.25
CA ASP A 664 -14.57 21.16 20.91
C ASP A 664 -13.68 19.91 20.90
N THR A 665 -14.21 18.82 20.34
CA THR A 665 -13.53 17.53 20.30
C THR A 665 -12.17 17.59 19.60
N PHE A 666 -12.05 18.31 18.50
CA PHE A 666 -10.77 18.41 17.78
C PHE A 666 -9.76 19.22 18.60
N ALA A 667 -10.19 20.34 19.17
CA ALA A 667 -9.34 21.17 20.02
C ALA A 667 -8.85 20.38 21.25
N ALA A 668 -9.76 19.68 21.92
CA ALA A 668 -9.47 18.90 23.12
C ALA A 668 -8.48 17.78 22.83
N MET A 669 -8.68 17.01 21.75
CA MET A 669 -7.78 15.91 21.38
C MET A 669 -6.37 16.40 21.02
N HIS A 670 -6.26 17.44 20.18
CA HIS A 670 -4.96 17.98 19.81
C HIS A 670 -4.26 18.69 20.98
N ALA A 671 -5.02 19.30 21.91
CA ALA A 671 -4.46 19.85 23.14
C ALA A 671 -3.89 18.75 24.06
N LEU A 672 -4.60 17.63 24.21
CA LEU A 672 -4.12 16.46 24.98
C LEU A 672 -2.84 15.87 24.38
N ARG A 673 -2.71 15.83 23.04
CA ARG A 673 -1.50 15.39 22.35
C ARG A 673 -0.33 16.34 22.57
N ALA A 674 -0.56 17.64 22.43
CA ALA A 674 0.46 18.66 22.68
C ALA A 674 1.00 18.60 24.11
N LEU A 675 0.16 18.25 25.09
CA LEU A 675 0.56 18.11 26.50
C LEU A 675 1.42 16.86 26.80
N ARG A 676 1.58 15.91 25.86
CA ARG A 676 2.37 14.67 26.07
C ARG A 676 3.89 14.82 26.05
N VAL A 677 4.39 16.04 26.00
CA VAL A 677 5.83 16.31 25.86
C VAL A 677 6.51 16.52 27.22
N ASP A 678 5.76 16.71 28.32
CA ASP A 678 6.34 17.01 29.65
C ASP A 678 5.72 16.17 30.77
N THR A 679 6.55 15.37 31.44
CA THR A 679 6.22 14.36 32.47
C THR A 679 6.17 14.90 33.91
N SER A 680 6.48 16.19 34.15
CA SER A 680 6.79 16.69 35.49
C SER A 680 5.66 17.37 36.29
N ASP A 681 4.46 17.56 35.72
CA ASP A 681 3.40 18.39 36.33
C ASP A 681 2.18 17.60 36.83
N THR A 682 1.92 17.74 38.14
CA THR A 682 0.80 17.10 38.84
C THR A 682 -0.56 17.71 38.51
N SER A 683 -0.63 18.96 38.05
CA SER A 683 -1.87 19.61 37.61
C SER A 683 -2.46 18.96 36.36
N TYR A 684 -1.60 18.40 35.50
CA TYR A 684 -2.04 17.70 34.30
C TYR A 684 -2.77 16.40 34.64
N ALA A 685 -2.27 15.63 35.61
CA ALA A 685 -2.91 14.41 36.08
C ALA A 685 -4.33 14.68 36.62
N GLN A 686 -4.55 15.81 37.30
CA GLN A 686 -5.88 16.20 37.77
C GLN A 686 -6.84 16.50 36.61
N VAL A 687 -6.36 17.18 35.56
CA VAL A 687 -7.14 17.45 34.35
C VAL A 687 -7.48 16.16 33.60
N LEU A 688 -6.51 15.27 33.41
CA LEU A 688 -6.75 13.95 32.79
C LEU A 688 -7.79 13.15 33.59
N ARG A 689 -7.70 13.12 34.92
CA ARG A 689 -8.71 12.49 35.78
C ARG A 689 -10.09 13.08 35.56
N SER A 690 -10.20 14.41 35.52
CA SER A 690 -11.48 15.09 35.32
C SER A 690 -12.09 14.73 33.97
N ILE A 691 -11.32 14.80 32.89
CA ILE A 691 -11.81 14.50 31.52
C ILE A 691 -12.21 13.02 31.43
N LEU A 692 -11.38 12.12 31.95
CA LEU A 692 -11.65 10.67 31.93
C LEU A 692 -12.99 10.32 32.59
N ARG A 693 -13.36 11.02 33.67
CA ARG A 693 -14.58 10.81 34.45
C ARG A 693 -15.81 11.56 33.94
N SER A 694 -15.64 12.76 33.37
CA SER A 694 -16.76 13.68 33.11
C SER A 694 -17.01 14.01 31.64
N ASP A 695 -16.05 13.77 30.74
CA ASP A 695 -16.23 14.06 29.32
C ASP A 695 -17.21 13.07 28.69
N THR A 696 -18.10 13.56 27.82
CA THR A 696 -19.12 12.73 27.18
C THR A 696 -18.63 12.11 25.87
N HIS A 697 -17.59 12.67 25.25
CA HIS A 697 -17.09 12.24 23.95
C HIS A 697 -16.02 11.14 24.11
N TRP A 698 -16.34 9.95 23.64
CA TRP A 698 -15.49 8.76 23.80
C TRP A 698 -14.07 8.95 23.25
N ALA A 699 -13.90 9.69 22.16
CA ALA A 699 -12.59 9.91 21.52
C ALA A 699 -11.65 10.76 22.40
N VAL A 700 -12.20 11.74 23.13
CA VAL A 700 -11.42 12.57 24.07
C VAL A 700 -10.96 11.71 25.25
N ARG A 701 -11.87 10.90 25.82
CA ARG A 701 -11.53 9.94 26.88
C ARG A 701 -10.49 8.90 26.45
N ALA A 702 -10.53 8.46 25.19
CA ALA A 702 -9.56 7.52 24.64
C ALA A 702 -8.18 8.17 24.52
N GLU A 703 -8.14 9.42 24.05
CA GLU A 703 -6.91 10.23 23.98
C GLU A 703 -6.34 10.50 25.39
N VAL A 704 -7.19 10.66 26.41
CA VAL A 704 -6.74 10.72 27.82
C VAL A 704 -6.07 9.41 28.24
N ALA A 705 -6.67 8.25 27.95
CA ALA A 705 -6.09 6.94 28.28
C ALA A 705 -4.70 6.77 27.65
N THR A 706 -4.55 7.13 26.37
CA THR A 706 -3.24 7.13 25.69
C THR A 706 -2.25 8.08 26.35
N SER A 707 -2.69 9.26 26.80
CA SER A 707 -1.82 10.24 27.49
C SER A 707 -1.31 9.70 28.83
N ILE A 708 -2.20 9.06 29.61
CA ILE A 708 -1.87 8.48 30.92
C ILE A 708 -0.81 7.38 30.76
N SER A 709 -0.98 6.52 29.75
CA SER A 709 -0.03 5.44 29.46
C SER A 709 1.32 5.96 28.93
N ALA A 710 1.31 6.86 27.94
CA ALA A 710 2.54 7.38 27.35
C ALA A 710 3.43 8.10 28.37
N LEU A 711 2.82 8.80 29.32
CA LEU A 711 3.51 9.52 30.39
C LEU A 711 3.70 8.71 31.68
N HIS A 712 3.31 7.43 31.68
CA HIS A 712 3.46 6.54 32.83
C HIS A 712 2.87 7.10 34.15
N ILE A 713 1.69 7.73 34.07
CA ILE A 713 1.07 8.39 35.24
C ILE A 713 0.37 7.35 36.13
N GLN A 714 1.15 6.69 36.98
CA GLN A 714 0.69 5.57 37.82
C GLN A 714 -0.45 5.93 38.78
N SER A 715 -0.51 7.19 39.22
CA SER A 715 -1.55 7.70 40.14
C SER A 715 -2.98 7.71 39.57
N LEU A 716 -3.14 7.41 38.27
CA LEU A 716 -4.44 7.31 37.57
C LEU A 716 -4.81 5.87 37.18
N SER A 717 -4.06 4.86 37.63
CA SER A 717 -4.34 3.46 37.29
C SER A 717 -5.73 3.00 37.75
N SER A 718 -6.16 3.37 38.97
CA SER A 718 -7.51 3.07 39.47
C SER A 718 -8.60 3.81 38.69
N ASP A 719 -8.35 5.05 38.27
CA ASP A 719 -9.26 5.83 37.44
C ASP A 719 -9.46 5.18 36.05
N LEU A 720 -8.41 4.62 35.45
CA LEU A 720 -8.50 3.87 34.19
C LEU A 720 -9.33 2.59 34.36
N GLN A 721 -9.12 1.85 35.45
CA GLN A 721 -9.89 0.64 35.77
C GLN A 721 -11.37 0.95 35.98
N GLU A 722 -11.69 1.98 36.77
CA GLU A 722 -13.06 2.46 36.97
C GLU A 722 -13.70 2.88 35.65
N ALA A 723 -13.02 3.70 34.84
CA ALA A 723 -13.50 4.12 33.54
C ALA A 723 -13.74 2.94 32.57
N ARG A 724 -12.92 1.90 32.66
CA ARG A 724 -13.05 0.68 31.87
C ARG A 724 -14.27 -0.15 32.27
N MET A 725 -14.57 -0.22 33.56
CA MET A 725 -15.74 -0.95 34.07
C MET A 725 -17.07 -0.30 33.64
N HIS A 726 -17.08 1.03 33.48
CA HIS A 726 -18.30 1.78 33.21
C HIS A 726 -18.52 2.16 31.73
N THR A 727 -17.60 1.83 30.83
CA THR A 727 -17.75 2.13 29.39
C THR A 727 -18.27 0.93 28.60
N HIS A 728 -19.25 1.18 27.73
CA HIS A 728 -19.73 0.22 26.72
C HIS A 728 -19.21 0.57 25.30
N HIS A 729 -18.43 1.65 25.15
CA HIS A 729 -17.89 2.06 23.86
C HIS A 729 -16.62 1.29 23.53
N ALA A 730 -16.66 0.41 22.50
CA ALA A 730 -15.61 -0.56 22.19
C ALA A 730 -14.20 0.05 22.03
N PHE A 731 -14.07 1.12 21.25
CA PHE A 731 -12.75 1.75 21.02
C PHE A 731 -12.18 2.38 22.30
N LEU A 732 -13.05 2.91 23.17
CA LEU A 732 -12.61 3.49 24.42
C LEU A 732 -12.22 2.39 25.41
N ALA A 733 -12.98 1.31 25.47
CA ALA A 733 -12.65 0.13 26.27
C ALA A 733 -11.26 -0.43 25.90
N GLN A 734 -10.99 -0.58 24.60
CA GLN A 734 -9.69 -1.03 24.10
C GLN A 734 -8.56 -0.09 24.54
N ARG A 735 -8.70 1.22 24.34
CA ARG A 735 -7.66 2.19 24.71
C ARG A 735 -7.39 2.25 26.20
N LEU A 736 -8.43 2.04 27.03
CA LEU A 736 -8.28 1.93 28.48
C LEU A 736 -7.54 0.66 28.88
N GLU A 737 -7.83 -0.48 28.25
CA GLU A 737 -7.12 -1.75 28.48
C GLU A 737 -5.66 -1.68 28.07
N GLU A 738 -5.36 -1.13 26.90
CA GLU A 738 -3.98 -0.90 26.43
C GLU A 738 -3.22 -0.05 27.44
N ALA A 739 -3.84 1.02 27.94
CA ALA A 739 -3.22 1.89 28.93
C ALA A 739 -2.98 1.20 30.28
N ILE A 740 -3.95 0.42 30.77
CA ILE A 740 -3.82 -0.37 32.02
C ILE A 740 -2.69 -1.39 31.88
N THR A 741 -2.65 -2.12 30.77
CA THR A 741 -1.60 -3.12 30.51
C THR A 741 -0.23 -2.48 30.47
N ALA A 742 -0.08 -1.36 29.76
CA ALA A 742 1.19 -0.64 29.65
C ALA A 742 1.71 -0.18 31.03
N LEU A 743 0.86 0.40 31.88
CA LEU A 743 1.23 0.80 33.24
C LEU A 743 1.62 -0.40 34.11
N ASN A 744 0.91 -1.52 34.00
CA ASN A 744 1.24 -2.75 34.74
C ASN A 744 2.58 -3.36 34.30
N THR A 745 2.93 -3.26 33.02
CA THR A 745 4.22 -3.75 32.51
C THR A 745 5.41 -2.87 32.91
N ALA A 746 5.21 -1.55 33.00
CA ALA A 746 6.25 -0.63 33.46
C ALA A 746 6.58 -0.87 34.95
N ASN A 747 5.56 -1.08 35.78
CA ASN A 747 5.74 -1.35 37.21
C ASN A 747 6.54 -2.64 37.52
N ARG A 748 6.60 -3.59 36.59
CA ARG A 748 7.40 -4.84 36.72
C ARG A 748 8.86 -4.70 36.27
N ARG A 749 9.24 -3.57 35.66
CA ARG A 749 10.63 -3.30 35.23
C ARG A 749 11.39 -2.42 36.22
N ASP A 750 10.68 -1.68 37.07
CA ASP A 750 11.25 -0.81 38.11
C ASP A 750 11.30 -1.49 39.51
N GLU A 751 10.66 -2.66 39.67
CA GLU A 751 10.82 -3.61 40.79
C GLU A 751 11.93 -4.63 40.50
#